data_AF-A0A7W7Q1B8-F1
#
_entry.id   AF-A0A7W7Q1B8-F1
#
_cell.length_a   1.000
_cell.length_b   1.000
_cell.length_c   1.000
_cell.angle_alpha   90.00
_cell.angle_beta   90.00
_cell.angle_gamma   90.00
#
_symmetry.space_group_name_H-M   'P 1'
#
loop_
_entity.id
_entity.type
_entity.pdbx_description
1 polymer ?
#
loop_
_entity_poly.entity_id
_entity_poly.type
_entity_poly.pdbx_seq_one_letter_code
_entity_poly.pdbx_strand_id
1 'polypeptide(L)'
;MSSRPRRFGALLFAITVALTGLSAGPAQAATNPTATFAKVSDWGTGFTGQVVVKAGTSALSGWTVEFDLPAGTSIGSAWEADMTRTGDHYRFVNRHYNGSVPAGATTAFGFNGAGPGAPLNCTVNDSPCDGSSGQPDTVAPSVPGGLTAGDPTSTSVPLSWSAASDNVGVTAYEVLVNGQTTPSGTTPSTSFTVGGLQPDTAYTFRVRARDAAGNVSALSASVSATTDEQGGPGPGGKRKVGYFTQWGVYDRAYYVKNLDTSGSAAKLTHINYAFGNIDSSGRCFQVNQLGQGDAWADYQRRLTADLTVNGQADVYNQPLAGNLNQLKQLKAKYPHLKVNLSLGGWTWSKYFSNAAQTAASRQAHVSSCLDMWIKGNLPQLGGEPQGGPGSAAGVFDGIDLDWEWPGSEGNTGNVIRPEDKQNFTLLLAEWRRQLDAYGTTTGKHYELTAFLPADPDKVTAGFEVNRIFDHLDFGTVQGYDLHGGWEPVTNNQSAIRLPAGDPGPKPYSIEIAVNAWRNGGAPAGKLVLGIPFYSRGWTGVGSANNGLHQTASGPAPGRYEAGINDYKLIKPLLGSGYTLHRDAQSGHAWLFNGSTFWTYDDPVEIARKTAWINANGLGGAMIWSMDGDTANGELMTAVHQGIG
;
A
#
# COMPACT_ATOMS: atom_id res chain seq x y z
N MET A 1 44.90 -23.64 61.54
CA MET A 1 43.96 -22.97 62.46
C MET A 1 42.54 -23.16 61.93
N SER A 2 41.84 -24.18 62.45
CA SER A 2 40.55 -24.05 63.17
C SER A 2 39.35 -24.19 62.22
N SER A 3 38.79 -25.37 61.91
CA SER A 3 38.14 -26.44 62.72
C SER A 3 36.60 -26.33 62.80
N ARG A 4 35.92 -27.25 62.10
CA ARG A 4 34.79 -28.14 62.55
C ARG A 4 33.47 -27.50 63.07
N PRO A 5 32.38 -28.27 63.31
CA PRO A 5 31.71 -29.35 62.53
C PRO A 5 30.15 -29.31 62.69
N ARG A 6 29.44 -30.35 62.15
CA ARG A 6 28.23 -31.08 62.69
C ARG A 6 27.26 -31.44 61.54
N ARG A 7 27.14 -32.71 61.10
CA ARG A 7 26.37 -33.86 61.66
C ARG A 7 24.89 -33.55 61.88
N PHE A 8 23.98 -34.04 61.02
CA PHE A 8 23.28 -35.34 61.04
C PHE A 8 22.14 -35.44 62.07
N GLY A 9 20.92 -35.69 61.57
CA GLY A 9 19.72 -36.18 62.28
C GLY A 9 18.55 -36.22 61.28
N ALA A 10 18.14 -37.39 60.77
CA ALA A 10 17.06 -38.26 61.30
C ALA A 10 15.69 -37.89 60.68
N LEU A 11 14.78 -38.76 60.21
CA LEU A 11 14.62 -40.21 60.27
C LEU A 11 13.40 -40.60 59.35
N LEU A 12 13.52 -41.71 58.58
CA LEU A 12 12.51 -42.73 58.12
C LEU A 12 11.20 -42.28 57.38
N PHE A 13 10.58 -43.02 56.43
CA PHE A 13 10.45 -44.47 56.17
C PHE A 13 9.92 -44.74 54.72
N ALA A 14 10.19 -45.96 54.22
CA ALA A 14 9.48 -46.75 53.20
C ALA A 14 9.70 -46.48 51.69
N ILE A 15 10.54 -47.31 51.05
CA ILE A 15 10.53 -47.56 49.60
C ILE A 15 10.30 -49.05 49.37
N THR A 16 9.23 -49.34 48.63
CA THR A 16 8.82 -50.65 48.12
C THR A 16 9.79 -51.14 47.04
N VAL A 17 10.15 -52.42 47.10
CA VAL A 17 10.96 -53.12 46.10
C VAL A 17 10.16 -53.26 44.79
N ALA A 18 10.73 -52.79 43.68
CA ALA A 18 10.31 -53.18 42.33
C ALA A 18 11.52 -53.77 41.61
N LEU A 19 11.37 -55.00 41.11
CA LEU A 19 12.34 -55.67 40.24
C LEU A 19 12.58 -54.83 38.98
N THR A 20 13.80 -54.36 38.76
CA THR A 20 14.23 -53.84 37.47
C THR A 20 14.57 -55.00 36.55
N GLY A 21 13.64 -55.33 35.65
CA GLY A 21 13.95 -56.12 34.47
C GLY A 21 14.92 -55.36 33.58
N LEU A 22 16.03 -56.00 33.21
CA LEU A 22 16.90 -55.56 32.13
C LEU A 22 16.10 -55.60 30.82
N SER A 23 15.56 -54.46 30.39
CA SER A 23 15.02 -54.30 29.04
C SER A 23 16.19 -54.28 28.06
N ALA A 24 16.31 -55.34 27.24
CA ALA A 24 17.11 -55.30 26.03
C ALA A 24 16.62 -54.12 25.18
N GLY A 25 17.53 -53.19 24.84
CA GLY A 25 17.23 -52.12 23.90
C GLY A 25 16.78 -52.69 22.55
N PRO A 26 15.98 -51.94 21.77
CA PRO A 26 15.58 -52.40 20.44
C PRO A 26 16.83 -52.68 19.60
N ALA A 27 16.84 -53.81 18.89
CA ALA A 27 17.90 -54.14 17.95
C ALA A 27 18.01 -53.00 16.91
N GLN A 28 19.15 -52.30 16.89
CA GLN A 28 19.41 -51.34 15.82
C GLN A 28 19.51 -52.12 14.50
N ALA A 29 18.77 -51.68 13.47
CA ALA A 29 18.84 -52.25 12.15
C ALA A 29 20.29 -52.19 11.64
N ALA A 30 20.76 -53.28 11.01
CA ALA A 30 22.10 -53.32 10.44
C ALA A 30 22.24 -52.23 9.37
N THR A 31 23.23 -51.34 9.51
CA THR A 31 23.51 -50.35 8.47
C THR A 31 24.30 -51.02 7.36
N ASN A 32 23.90 -50.84 6.10
CA ASN A 32 24.62 -51.32 4.93
C ASN A 32 25.94 -50.53 4.75
N PRO A 33 26.94 -51.10 4.03
CA PRO A 33 28.12 -50.33 3.63
C PRO A 33 27.72 -49.12 2.76
N THR A 34 28.49 -48.05 2.86
CA THR A 34 28.31 -46.83 2.04
C THR A 34 29.58 -46.49 1.29
N ALA A 35 29.45 -45.73 0.20
CA ALA A 35 30.59 -45.11 -0.48
C ALA A 35 30.27 -43.66 -0.83
N THR A 36 31.19 -42.74 -0.54
CA THR A 36 30.96 -41.31 -0.73
C THR A 36 32.03 -40.72 -1.62
N PHE A 37 31.62 -40.04 -2.69
CA PHE A 37 32.50 -39.37 -3.62
C PHE A 37 32.70 -37.89 -3.24
N ALA A 38 33.94 -37.42 -3.34
CA ALA A 38 34.27 -36.01 -3.28
C ALA A 38 35.33 -35.66 -4.35
N LYS A 39 35.21 -34.47 -4.94
CA LYS A 39 36.32 -33.86 -5.69
C LYS A 39 37.24 -33.18 -4.68
N VAL A 40 38.43 -33.73 -4.49
CA VAL A 40 39.44 -33.15 -3.58
C VAL A 40 40.30 -32.09 -4.27
N SER A 41 40.24 -32.03 -5.61
CA SER A 41 40.75 -30.94 -6.43
C SER A 41 39.97 -30.88 -7.75
N ASP A 42 39.68 -29.69 -8.28
CA ASP A 42 39.00 -29.48 -9.56
C ASP A 42 39.63 -28.26 -10.26
N TRP A 43 40.02 -28.43 -11.52
CA TRP A 43 40.65 -27.38 -12.35
C TRP A 43 39.87 -27.12 -13.66
N GLY A 44 38.58 -27.47 -13.67
CA GLY A 44 37.63 -27.19 -14.76
C GLY A 44 37.69 -28.18 -15.92
N THR A 45 38.89 -28.55 -16.38
CA THR A 45 39.07 -29.56 -17.45
C THR A 45 39.31 -30.97 -16.91
N GLY A 46 39.62 -31.10 -15.62
CA GLY A 46 39.78 -32.36 -14.92
C GLY A 46 39.71 -32.18 -13.40
N PHE A 47 39.75 -33.28 -12.67
CA PHE A 47 39.62 -33.30 -11.22
C PHE A 47 40.32 -34.52 -10.60
N THR A 48 40.67 -34.39 -9.32
CA THR A 48 41.09 -35.51 -8.47
C THR A 48 39.89 -35.94 -7.64
N GLY A 49 39.40 -37.15 -7.89
CA GLY A 49 38.30 -37.77 -7.15
C GLY A 49 38.82 -38.63 -5.99
N GLN A 50 38.14 -38.56 -4.85
CA GLN A 50 38.32 -39.48 -3.74
C GLN A 50 36.99 -40.16 -3.43
N VAL A 51 37.02 -41.48 -3.24
CA VAL A 51 35.87 -42.27 -2.79
C VAL A 51 36.21 -42.89 -1.45
N VAL A 52 35.39 -42.61 -0.45
CA VAL A 52 35.50 -43.19 0.89
C VAL A 52 34.50 -44.32 1.02
N VAL A 53 34.96 -45.54 1.23
CA VAL A 53 34.15 -46.72 1.52
C VAL A 53 34.04 -46.90 3.02
N LYS A 54 32.83 -46.98 3.57
CA LYS A 54 32.56 -47.19 4.99
C LYS A 54 31.88 -48.53 5.20
N ALA A 55 32.45 -49.35 6.08
CA ALA A 55 31.80 -50.56 6.53
C ALA A 55 30.58 -50.20 7.39
N GLY A 56 29.50 -50.97 7.20
CA GLY A 56 28.30 -50.88 8.01
C GLY A 56 28.49 -51.43 9.43
N THR A 57 27.42 -52.01 10.00
CA THR A 57 27.51 -52.70 11.30
C THR A 57 28.29 -54.02 11.26
N SER A 58 28.63 -54.49 10.06
CA SER A 58 29.45 -55.68 9.81
C SER A 58 30.76 -55.30 9.13
N ALA A 59 31.85 -55.98 9.49
CA ALA A 59 33.13 -55.79 8.82
C ALA A 59 33.07 -56.26 7.36
N LEU A 60 33.80 -55.57 6.48
CA LEU A 60 34.00 -55.98 5.09
C LEU A 60 35.26 -56.85 4.99
N SER A 61 35.18 -57.96 4.27
CA SER A 61 36.33 -58.79 3.87
C SER A 61 36.90 -58.38 2.50
N GLY A 62 36.16 -57.58 1.76
CA GLY A 62 36.51 -56.97 0.49
C GLY A 62 35.44 -55.94 0.09
N TRP A 63 35.78 -55.07 -0.84
CA TRP A 63 34.83 -54.08 -1.36
C TRP A 63 34.99 -53.91 -2.86
N THR A 64 33.86 -53.76 -3.53
CA THR A 64 33.74 -53.34 -4.92
C THR A 64 32.86 -52.10 -4.95
N VAL A 65 33.35 -51.03 -5.58
CA VAL A 65 32.54 -49.84 -5.88
C VAL A 65 32.34 -49.74 -7.39
N GLU A 66 31.09 -49.62 -7.82
CA GLU A 66 30.74 -49.49 -9.23
C GLU A 66 29.92 -48.21 -9.44
N PHE A 67 30.17 -47.48 -10.51
CA PHE A 67 29.38 -46.30 -10.88
C PHE A 67 29.53 -45.96 -12.36
N ASP A 68 28.56 -45.22 -12.87
CA ASP A 68 28.59 -44.66 -14.21
C ASP A 68 29.15 -43.23 -14.17
N LEU A 69 29.76 -42.78 -15.26
CA LEU A 69 30.09 -41.37 -15.47
C LEU A 69 29.25 -40.80 -16.63
N PRO A 70 28.78 -39.54 -16.53
CA PRO A 70 28.03 -38.93 -17.60
C PRO A 70 28.93 -38.71 -18.84
N ALA A 71 28.30 -38.65 -20.01
CA ALA A 71 28.99 -38.40 -21.28
C ALA A 71 29.92 -37.19 -21.19
N GLY A 72 31.13 -37.33 -21.74
CA GLY A 72 32.18 -36.31 -21.67
C GLY A 72 33.03 -36.34 -20.39
N THR A 73 32.79 -37.31 -19.49
CA THR A 73 33.61 -37.54 -18.29
C THR A 73 34.31 -38.89 -18.36
N SER A 74 35.60 -38.95 -17.99
CA SER A 74 36.36 -40.21 -18.00
C SER A 74 37.42 -40.25 -16.90
N ILE A 75 37.84 -41.45 -16.50
CA ILE A 75 38.92 -41.65 -15.52
C ILE A 75 40.13 -42.25 -16.21
N GLY A 76 41.28 -41.58 -16.08
CA GLY A 76 42.54 -41.99 -16.71
C GLY A 76 43.45 -42.84 -15.82
N SER A 77 43.36 -42.68 -14.50
CA SER A 77 44.18 -43.44 -13.54
C SER A 77 43.51 -43.51 -12.17
N ALA A 78 43.80 -44.57 -11.42
CA ALA A 78 43.31 -44.78 -10.05
C ALA A 78 44.42 -45.36 -9.16
N TRP A 79 44.36 -45.09 -7.86
CA TRP A 79 45.25 -45.62 -6.82
C TRP A 79 44.43 -46.18 -5.66
N GLU A 80 45.02 -47.08 -4.85
CA GLU A 80 44.36 -47.85 -3.79
C GLU A 80 43.19 -48.75 -4.23
N ALA A 81 42.97 -48.89 -5.54
CA ALA A 81 42.00 -49.81 -6.14
C ALA A 81 42.53 -50.38 -7.46
N ASP A 82 41.99 -51.52 -7.88
CA ASP A 82 42.09 -52.01 -9.25
C ASP A 82 40.85 -51.54 -10.02
N MET A 83 41.05 -50.82 -11.12
CA MET A 83 39.98 -50.22 -11.92
C MET A 83 39.78 -50.96 -13.24
N THR A 84 38.54 -51.32 -13.53
CA THR A 84 38.09 -51.83 -14.84
C THR A 84 37.00 -50.93 -15.41
N ARG A 85 36.85 -50.89 -16.74
CA ARG A 85 35.88 -50.03 -17.44
C ARG A 85 35.20 -50.78 -18.58
N THR A 86 33.88 -50.63 -18.68
CA THR A 86 33.07 -51.09 -19.81
C THR A 86 32.14 -49.96 -20.25
N GLY A 87 32.39 -49.33 -21.40
CA GLY A 87 31.63 -48.15 -21.82
C GLY A 87 31.82 -46.99 -20.85
N ASP A 88 30.74 -46.49 -20.25
CA ASP A 88 30.79 -45.41 -19.24
C ASP A 88 30.70 -45.92 -17.79
N HIS A 89 30.70 -47.24 -17.63
CA HIS A 89 30.64 -47.93 -16.35
C HIS A 89 32.05 -48.24 -15.83
N TYR A 90 32.32 -47.85 -14.58
CA TYR A 90 33.60 -48.06 -13.90
C TYR A 90 33.43 -48.93 -12.67
N ARG A 91 34.33 -49.90 -12.51
CA ARG A 91 34.34 -50.84 -11.40
C ARG A 91 35.70 -50.82 -10.72
N PHE A 92 35.68 -50.55 -9.42
CA PHE A 92 36.85 -50.43 -8.54
C PHE A 92 36.82 -51.54 -7.49
N VAL A 93 37.87 -52.36 -7.45
CA VAL A 93 38.02 -53.44 -6.46
C VAL A 93 39.18 -53.12 -5.53
N ASN A 94 39.02 -53.47 -4.26
CA ASN A 94 40.08 -53.34 -3.27
C ASN A 94 41.39 -54.00 -3.71
N ARG A 95 42.52 -53.40 -3.34
CA ARG A 95 43.84 -54.05 -3.40
C ARG A 95 43.95 -55.11 -2.31
N HIS A 96 44.94 -55.99 -2.43
CA HIS A 96 45.16 -57.08 -1.47
C HIS A 96 45.38 -56.61 -0.02
N TYR A 97 45.82 -55.37 0.19
CA TYR A 97 46.14 -54.83 1.52
C TYR A 97 45.04 -53.95 2.15
N ASN A 98 43.97 -53.59 1.42
CA ASN A 98 42.95 -52.65 1.91
C ASN A 98 41.50 -53.15 1.78
N GLY A 99 41.31 -54.46 1.56
CA GLY A 99 39.98 -55.08 1.48
C GLY A 99 39.30 -55.30 2.83
N SER A 100 40.07 -55.49 3.90
CA SER A 100 39.52 -55.70 5.24
C SER A 100 39.20 -54.35 5.91
N VAL A 101 37.92 -54.09 6.16
CA VAL A 101 37.45 -52.85 6.80
C VAL A 101 36.60 -53.23 8.03
N PRO A 102 37.06 -52.99 9.27
CA PRO A 102 36.28 -53.27 10.48
C PRO A 102 34.91 -52.60 10.47
N ALA A 103 33.93 -53.15 11.18
CA ALA A 103 32.60 -52.55 11.30
C ALA A 103 32.69 -51.07 11.73
N GLY A 104 31.99 -50.19 10.99
CA GLY A 104 32.01 -48.74 11.20
C GLY A 104 33.27 -48.00 10.73
N ALA A 105 34.34 -48.71 10.36
CA ALA A 105 35.58 -48.12 9.88
C ALA A 105 35.48 -47.74 8.39
N THR A 106 36.47 -46.97 7.92
CA THR A 106 36.55 -46.50 6.53
C THR A 106 37.86 -46.90 5.86
N THR A 107 37.81 -47.00 4.54
CA THR A 107 38.96 -47.03 3.65
C THR A 107 38.67 -46.07 2.48
N ALA A 108 39.68 -45.73 1.69
CA ALA A 108 39.49 -44.83 0.56
C ALA A 108 40.34 -45.21 -0.63
N PHE A 109 39.85 -44.87 -1.82
CA PHE A 109 40.64 -44.88 -3.04
C PHE A 109 40.47 -43.56 -3.79
N GLY A 110 41.36 -43.29 -4.72
CA GLY A 110 41.32 -42.07 -5.50
C GLY A 110 41.62 -42.29 -6.97
N PHE A 111 41.28 -41.29 -7.77
CA PHE A 111 41.48 -41.32 -9.21
C PHE A 111 41.61 -39.91 -9.81
N ASN A 112 42.19 -39.82 -11.00
CA ASN A 112 42.20 -38.58 -11.79
C ASN A 112 41.22 -38.70 -12.95
N GLY A 113 40.24 -37.79 -12.97
CA GLY A 113 39.20 -37.68 -13.98
C GLY A 113 39.39 -36.48 -14.92
N ALA A 114 38.87 -36.59 -16.13
CA ALA A 114 38.72 -35.52 -17.10
C ALA A 114 37.22 -35.27 -17.36
N GLY A 115 36.81 -34.02 -17.53
CA GLY A 115 35.41 -33.61 -17.72
C GLY A 115 34.69 -33.19 -16.43
N PRO A 116 33.47 -32.63 -16.54
CA PRO A 116 32.79 -31.95 -15.42
C PRO A 116 32.01 -32.89 -14.48
N GLY A 117 31.73 -34.13 -14.91
CA GLY A 117 30.77 -35.02 -14.26
C GLY A 117 31.18 -35.59 -12.91
N ALA A 118 30.20 -36.10 -12.17
CA ALA A 118 30.35 -36.86 -10.93
C ALA A 118 29.76 -38.28 -11.10
N PRO A 119 30.13 -39.25 -10.24
CA PRO A 119 29.55 -40.60 -10.26
C PRO A 119 28.02 -40.62 -10.21
N LEU A 120 27.42 -41.45 -11.06
CA LEU A 120 25.99 -41.78 -11.11
C LEU A 120 25.80 -43.27 -10.82
N ASN A 121 24.60 -43.67 -10.37
CA ASN A 121 24.24 -45.09 -10.17
C ASN A 121 25.25 -45.87 -9.30
N CYS A 122 25.80 -45.21 -8.28
CA CYS A 122 26.88 -45.77 -7.47
C CYS A 122 26.38 -46.93 -6.60
N THR A 123 27.10 -48.05 -6.65
CA THR A 123 26.93 -49.19 -5.74
C THR A 123 28.23 -49.54 -5.01
N VAL A 124 28.11 -50.06 -3.80
CA VAL A 124 29.17 -50.70 -3.01
C VAL A 124 28.73 -52.10 -2.63
N ASN A 125 29.45 -53.12 -3.11
CA ASN A 125 29.07 -54.54 -2.98
C ASN A 125 27.59 -54.78 -3.37
N ASP A 126 27.23 -54.33 -4.58
CA ASP A 126 25.88 -54.44 -5.17
C ASP A 126 24.75 -53.68 -4.43
N SER A 127 25.06 -52.90 -3.39
CA SER A 127 24.10 -52.07 -2.65
C SER A 127 24.28 -50.58 -2.98
N PRO A 128 23.23 -49.74 -2.98
CA PRO A 128 23.38 -48.30 -3.21
C PRO A 128 24.43 -47.64 -2.30
N CYS A 129 25.27 -46.78 -2.87
CA CYS A 129 26.35 -46.12 -2.15
C CYS A 129 25.90 -45.21 -0.99
N ASP A 130 24.63 -44.78 -0.95
CA ASP A 130 24.06 -43.98 0.13
C ASP A 130 23.63 -44.81 1.36
N GLY A 131 23.73 -46.14 1.28
CA GLY A 131 23.36 -47.06 2.35
C GLY A 131 21.86 -47.37 2.41
N SER A 132 21.07 -46.87 1.45
CA SER A 132 19.66 -47.23 1.31
C SER A 132 19.50 -48.72 0.95
N SER A 133 18.35 -49.30 1.28
CA SER A 133 18.02 -50.69 0.98
C SER A 133 17.67 -50.95 -0.49
N GLY A 134 17.88 -49.97 -1.39
CA GLY A 134 17.58 -50.08 -2.81
C GLY A 134 16.09 -50.15 -3.16
N GLN A 135 15.20 -49.76 -2.24
CA GLN A 135 13.77 -49.62 -2.53
C GLN A 135 13.49 -48.19 -3.02
N PRO A 136 12.81 -48.00 -4.17
CA PRO A 136 12.36 -46.67 -4.62
C PRO A 136 11.50 -46.02 -3.54
N ASP A 137 11.81 -44.76 -3.21
CA ASP A 137 10.99 -43.99 -2.27
C ASP A 137 9.64 -43.65 -2.94
N THR A 138 8.58 -44.15 -2.34
CA THR A 138 7.19 -44.03 -2.85
C THR A 138 6.29 -43.28 -1.88
N VAL A 139 6.85 -42.81 -0.76
CA VAL A 139 6.10 -42.11 0.27
C VAL A 139 6.19 -40.62 -0.03
N ALA A 140 5.05 -39.94 -0.02
CA ALA A 140 4.99 -38.51 -0.27
C ALA A 140 5.25 -37.69 1.00
N PRO A 141 5.84 -36.47 0.87
CA PRO A 141 6.00 -35.56 2.00
C PRO A 141 4.69 -35.19 2.70
N SER A 142 4.79 -34.76 3.95
CA SER A 142 3.66 -34.18 4.67
C SER A 142 3.19 -32.86 4.04
N VAL A 143 1.91 -32.51 4.23
CA VAL A 143 1.38 -31.21 3.76
C VAL A 143 2.04 -30.06 4.53
N PRO A 144 2.55 -29.01 3.86
CA PRO A 144 3.06 -27.83 4.54
C PRO A 144 1.95 -27.11 5.33
N GLY A 145 2.23 -26.78 6.59
CA GLY A 145 1.29 -26.12 7.50
C GLY A 145 1.47 -24.60 7.56
N GLY A 146 0.46 -23.88 8.06
CA GLY A 146 0.59 -22.46 8.42
C GLY A 146 0.95 -21.52 7.26
N LEU A 147 0.42 -21.78 6.06
CA LEU A 147 0.60 -20.86 4.92
C LEU A 147 -0.04 -19.50 5.22
N THR A 148 0.75 -18.44 5.13
CA THR A 148 0.33 -17.04 5.31
C THR A 148 0.81 -16.18 4.16
N ALA A 149 0.03 -15.14 3.83
CA ALA A 149 0.44 -14.07 2.93
C ALA A 149 0.89 -12.86 3.76
N GLY A 150 2.01 -12.24 3.38
CA GLY A 150 2.47 -10.97 3.94
C GLY A 150 1.90 -9.77 3.17
N ASP A 151 2.48 -8.59 3.39
CA ASP A 151 2.02 -7.35 2.75
C ASP A 151 2.25 -7.40 1.23
N PRO A 152 1.20 -7.29 0.41
CA PRO A 152 1.30 -7.27 -1.04
C PRO A 152 1.97 -5.99 -1.56
N THR A 153 2.49 -6.06 -2.78
CA THR A 153 2.70 -4.89 -3.64
C THR A 153 1.66 -4.88 -4.75
N SER A 154 1.67 -3.86 -5.61
CA SER A 154 0.84 -3.84 -6.82
C SER A 154 1.14 -4.97 -7.82
N THR A 155 2.26 -5.69 -7.69
CA THR A 155 2.61 -6.76 -8.64
C THR A 155 3.18 -8.01 -7.99
N SER A 156 3.17 -8.11 -6.65
CA SER A 156 3.72 -9.27 -5.95
C SER A 156 3.08 -9.55 -4.60
N VAL A 157 3.09 -10.81 -4.17
CA VAL A 157 2.67 -11.22 -2.82
C VAL A 157 3.76 -12.10 -2.18
N PRO A 158 4.32 -11.70 -1.03
CA PRO A 158 5.21 -12.56 -0.25
C PRO A 158 4.41 -13.63 0.52
N LEU A 159 4.89 -14.87 0.53
CA LEU A 159 4.28 -16.01 1.22
C LEU A 159 5.29 -16.69 2.15
N SER A 160 4.80 -17.23 3.26
CA SER A 160 5.57 -18.05 4.22
C SER A 160 4.75 -19.22 4.75
N TRP A 161 5.41 -20.32 5.10
CA TRP A 161 4.76 -21.52 5.67
C TRP A 161 5.72 -22.29 6.60
N SER A 162 5.21 -23.33 7.26
CA SER A 162 5.99 -24.26 8.09
C SER A 162 6.54 -25.42 7.26
N ALA A 163 7.74 -25.89 7.59
CA ALA A 163 8.40 -26.98 6.89
C ALA A 163 7.57 -28.28 6.92
N ALA A 164 7.59 -29.02 5.81
CA ALA A 164 7.08 -30.39 5.71
C ALA A 164 8.17 -31.39 6.14
N SER A 165 7.76 -32.62 6.48
CA SER A 165 8.66 -33.75 6.76
C SER A 165 8.40 -34.91 5.80
N ASP A 166 9.41 -35.74 5.61
CA ASP A 166 9.40 -36.90 4.73
C ASP A 166 10.36 -37.98 5.27
N ASN A 167 10.21 -39.25 4.87
CA ASN A 167 11.05 -40.37 5.31
C ASN A 167 12.48 -40.31 4.74
N VAL A 168 12.68 -39.70 3.58
CA VAL A 168 14.01 -39.49 2.98
C VAL A 168 14.38 -38.00 3.01
N GLY A 169 13.44 -37.12 2.67
CA GLY A 169 13.62 -35.67 2.82
C GLY A 169 12.89 -34.83 1.78
N VAL A 170 12.51 -33.62 2.20
CA VAL A 170 11.88 -32.63 1.32
C VAL A 170 12.96 -31.83 0.59
N THR A 171 12.89 -31.77 -0.74
CA THR A 171 13.86 -31.05 -1.58
C THR A 171 13.33 -29.70 -2.07
N ALA A 172 12.01 -29.56 -2.20
CA ALA A 172 11.39 -28.34 -2.69
C ALA A 172 9.94 -28.15 -2.25
N TYR A 173 9.45 -26.92 -2.39
CA TYR A 173 8.06 -26.52 -2.26
C TYR A 173 7.59 -25.89 -3.57
N GLU A 174 6.38 -26.25 -3.99
CA GLU A 174 5.73 -25.74 -5.18
C GLU A 174 4.57 -24.83 -4.79
N VAL A 175 4.54 -23.62 -5.35
CA VAL A 175 3.52 -22.59 -5.08
C VAL A 175 2.55 -22.51 -6.25
N LEU A 176 1.26 -22.61 -5.97
CA LEU A 176 0.19 -22.59 -6.96
C LEU A 176 -0.72 -21.39 -6.73
N VAL A 177 -1.08 -20.70 -7.81
CA VAL A 177 -1.90 -19.47 -7.81
C VAL A 177 -3.24 -19.76 -8.47
N ASN A 178 -4.33 -19.24 -7.89
CA ASN A 178 -5.70 -19.31 -8.44
C ASN A 178 -6.19 -20.73 -8.80
N GLY A 179 -5.78 -21.71 -8.00
CA GLY A 179 -6.19 -23.12 -8.18
C GLY A 179 -5.61 -23.79 -9.42
N GLN A 180 -4.60 -23.19 -10.07
CA GLN A 180 -3.88 -23.83 -11.17
C GLN A 180 -3.19 -25.13 -10.70
N THR A 181 -2.97 -26.07 -11.63
CA THR A 181 -2.30 -27.35 -11.37
C THR A 181 -0.79 -27.31 -11.60
N THR A 182 -0.33 -26.35 -12.40
CA THR A 182 1.10 -26.09 -12.63
C THR A 182 1.60 -25.07 -11.59
N PRO A 183 2.74 -25.32 -10.93
CA PRO A 183 3.32 -24.35 -10.00
C PRO A 183 3.72 -23.06 -10.72
N SER A 184 3.39 -21.91 -10.12
CA SER A 184 3.88 -20.60 -10.54
C SER A 184 5.33 -20.35 -10.09
N GLY A 185 5.83 -21.16 -9.15
CA GLY A 185 7.21 -21.11 -8.68
C GLY A 185 7.58 -22.33 -7.83
N THR A 186 8.88 -22.58 -7.70
CA THR A 186 9.44 -23.66 -6.87
C THR A 186 10.59 -23.11 -6.04
N THR A 187 10.71 -23.52 -4.77
CA THR A 187 11.77 -23.05 -3.85
C THR A 187 12.17 -24.14 -2.86
N PRO A 188 13.45 -24.25 -2.45
CA PRO A 188 13.84 -25.12 -1.34
C PRO A 188 13.52 -24.52 0.04
N SER A 189 13.19 -23.22 0.11
CA SER A 189 12.91 -22.49 1.35
C SER A 189 11.44 -22.54 1.74
N THR A 190 11.13 -22.24 2.99
CA THR A 190 9.75 -22.15 3.52
C THR A 190 9.09 -20.79 3.28
N SER A 191 9.53 -20.08 2.25
CA SER A 191 9.02 -18.77 1.83
C SER A 191 9.24 -18.56 0.34
N PHE A 192 8.33 -17.82 -0.30
CA PHE A 192 8.41 -17.48 -1.71
C PHE A 192 7.64 -16.19 -2.00
N THR A 193 8.16 -15.34 -2.90
CA THR A 193 7.43 -14.16 -3.38
C THR A 193 6.89 -14.43 -4.77
N VAL A 194 5.57 -14.44 -4.92
CA VAL A 194 4.92 -14.55 -6.21
C VAL A 194 4.93 -13.18 -6.87
N GLY A 195 5.66 -13.00 -7.97
CA GLY A 195 5.71 -11.77 -8.75
C GLY A 195 4.90 -11.85 -10.05
N GLY A 196 4.87 -10.75 -10.81
CA GLY A 196 4.16 -10.68 -12.11
C GLY A 196 2.63 -10.70 -11.98
N LEU A 197 2.12 -10.35 -10.81
CA LEU A 197 0.70 -10.25 -10.54
C LEU A 197 0.14 -8.93 -11.09
N GLN A 198 -1.16 -8.91 -11.38
CA GLN A 198 -1.88 -7.70 -11.77
C GLN A 198 -2.18 -6.86 -10.53
N PRO A 199 -2.10 -5.53 -10.60
CA PRO A 199 -2.55 -4.63 -9.54
C PRO A 199 -4.02 -4.84 -9.17
N ASP A 200 -4.36 -4.56 -7.91
CA ASP A 200 -5.73 -4.61 -7.37
C ASP A 200 -6.50 -5.88 -7.76
N THR A 201 -5.84 -7.02 -7.60
CA THR A 201 -6.39 -8.31 -8.01
C THR A 201 -6.29 -9.29 -6.85
N ALA A 202 -7.42 -9.89 -6.50
CA ALA A 202 -7.48 -10.95 -5.50
C ALA A 202 -6.88 -12.25 -6.06
N TYR A 203 -5.90 -12.79 -5.34
CA TYR A 203 -5.26 -14.05 -5.64
C TYR A 203 -5.45 -15.05 -4.51
N THR A 204 -5.53 -16.32 -4.86
CA THR A 204 -5.49 -17.44 -3.90
C THR A 204 -4.21 -18.23 -4.08
N PHE A 205 -3.57 -18.60 -2.96
CA PHE A 205 -2.29 -19.29 -2.93
C PHE A 205 -2.41 -20.60 -2.17
N ARG A 206 -1.75 -21.64 -2.69
CA ARG A 206 -1.56 -22.94 -2.02
C ARG A 206 -0.12 -23.40 -2.23
N VAL A 207 0.39 -24.20 -1.30
CA VAL A 207 1.73 -24.77 -1.38
C VAL A 207 1.68 -26.29 -1.18
N ARG A 208 2.58 -27.04 -1.84
CA ARG A 208 2.84 -28.47 -1.58
C ARG A 208 4.34 -28.74 -1.52
N ALA A 209 4.75 -29.78 -0.81
CA ALA A 209 6.13 -30.23 -0.72
C ALA A 209 6.43 -31.31 -1.77
N ARG A 210 7.70 -31.41 -2.17
CA ARG A 210 8.26 -32.38 -3.12
C ARG A 210 9.56 -32.97 -2.56
N ASP A 211 9.77 -34.27 -2.72
CA ASP A 211 11.00 -34.98 -2.36
C ASP A 211 11.96 -35.19 -3.55
N ALA A 212 13.05 -35.92 -3.34
CA ALA A 212 14.02 -36.25 -4.39
C ALA A 212 13.51 -37.30 -5.41
N ALA A 213 12.58 -38.17 -4.99
CA ALA A 213 11.99 -39.21 -5.84
C ALA A 213 10.86 -38.67 -6.74
N GLY A 214 10.41 -37.45 -6.51
CA GLY A 214 9.37 -36.77 -7.25
C GLY A 214 7.96 -36.92 -6.65
N ASN A 215 7.83 -37.55 -5.47
CA ASN A 215 6.55 -37.62 -4.77
C ASN A 215 6.17 -36.21 -4.27
N VAL A 216 4.87 -35.91 -4.28
CA VAL A 216 4.34 -34.60 -3.87
C VAL A 216 3.27 -34.75 -2.81
N SER A 217 3.28 -33.86 -1.82
CA SER A 217 2.24 -33.81 -0.79
C SER A 217 0.89 -33.37 -1.38
N ALA A 218 -0.18 -33.56 -0.61
CA ALA A 218 -1.42 -32.80 -0.83
C ALA A 218 -1.17 -31.28 -0.65
N LEU A 219 -2.05 -30.46 -1.21
CA LEU A 219 -1.98 -29.00 -1.12
C LEU A 219 -2.37 -28.50 0.29
N SER A 220 -1.70 -27.45 0.76
CA SER A 220 -2.04 -26.73 1.99
C SER A 220 -3.46 -26.15 1.98
N ALA A 221 -3.92 -25.64 3.12
CA ALA A 221 -5.05 -24.70 3.14
C ALA A 221 -4.74 -23.49 2.24
N SER A 222 -5.77 -22.94 1.62
CA SER A 222 -5.64 -21.74 0.78
C SER A 222 -5.53 -20.49 1.64
N VAL A 223 -4.66 -19.56 1.24
CA VAL A 223 -4.66 -18.18 1.72
C VAL A 223 -4.99 -17.26 0.55
N SER A 224 -5.65 -16.14 0.82
CA SER A 224 -5.94 -15.11 -0.18
C SER A 224 -5.19 -13.82 0.15
N ALA A 225 -4.76 -13.11 -0.87
CA ALA A 225 -4.29 -11.73 -0.76
C ALA A 225 -4.68 -10.94 -2.01
N THR A 226 -4.94 -9.66 -1.86
CA THR A 226 -5.23 -8.74 -2.96
C THR A 226 -4.00 -7.88 -3.18
N THR A 227 -3.45 -7.87 -4.39
CA THR A 227 -2.36 -6.95 -4.77
C THR A 227 -2.81 -5.50 -4.68
N ASP A 228 -1.87 -4.58 -4.51
CA ASP A 228 -2.22 -3.16 -4.38
C ASP A 228 -2.63 -2.57 -5.72
N GLU A 229 -3.31 -1.43 -5.68
CA GLU A 229 -3.53 -0.62 -6.87
C GLU A 229 -2.23 -0.08 -7.48
N GLN A 230 -2.22 0.04 -8.80
CA GLN A 230 -1.16 0.75 -9.51
C GLN A 230 -1.29 2.25 -9.26
N GLY A 231 -0.25 2.87 -8.71
CA GLY A 231 -0.18 4.32 -8.48
C GLY A 231 -0.76 4.81 -7.14
N GLY A 232 -1.49 3.96 -6.41
CA GLY A 232 -1.76 4.23 -5.00
C GLY A 232 -0.47 4.10 -4.17
N PRO A 233 -0.35 4.78 -3.02
CA PRO A 233 0.58 4.29 -2.02
C PRO A 233 0.14 2.85 -1.71
N GLY A 234 1.05 1.86 -1.83
CA GLY A 234 0.76 0.49 -1.39
C GLY A 234 0.31 0.46 0.08
N PRO A 235 -0.12 -0.69 0.63
CA PRO A 235 -0.48 -0.88 2.02
C PRO A 235 0.56 -0.23 2.92
N GLY A 236 0.13 0.83 3.62
CA GLY A 236 0.97 1.61 4.53
C GLY A 236 1.55 2.93 3.99
N GLY A 237 1.46 3.22 2.68
CA GLY A 237 1.88 4.51 2.14
C GLY A 237 0.83 5.62 2.38
N LYS A 238 1.29 6.85 2.61
CA LYS A 238 0.39 7.95 2.97
C LYS A 238 -0.03 8.79 1.76
N ARG A 239 -1.31 9.16 1.75
CA ARG A 239 -1.94 9.95 0.70
C ARG A 239 -1.57 11.43 0.84
N LYS A 240 -1.40 12.06 -0.31
CA LYS A 240 -1.15 13.48 -0.53
C LYS A 240 -2.14 13.93 -1.61
N VAL A 241 -3.26 14.52 -1.18
CA VAL A 241 -4.45 14.78 -2.00
C VAL A 241 -4.60 16.29 -2.22
N GLY A 242 -4.41 16.78 -3.44
CA GLY A 242 -4.51 18.21 -3.74
C GLY A 242 -5.82 18.58 -4.43
N TYR A 243 -6.55 19.57 -3.92
CA TYR A 243 -7.71 20.11 -4.64
C TYR A 243 -7.26 21.11 -5.72
N PHE A 244 -7.66 20.86 -6.96
CA PHE A 244 -7.51 21.79 -8.07
C PHE A 244 -8.87 22.42 -8.41
N THR A 245 -8.99 23.73 -8.25
CA THR A 245 -10.23 24.46 -8.52
C THR A 245 -10.40 24.74 -10.02
N GLN A 246 -11.54 24.36 -10.58
CA GLN A 246 -11.99 24.61 -11.96
C GLN A 246 -11.81 26.09 -12.34
N TRP A 247 -12.25 27.01 -11.47
CA TRP A 247 -12.22 28.46 -11.72
C TRP A 247 -10.84 29.09 -11.48
N GLY A 248 -9.86 28.32 -10.99
CA GLY A 248 -8.49 28.81 -10.76
C GLY A 248 -7.79 29.32 -12.02
N VAL A 249 -8.27 28.94 -13.20
CA VAL A 249 -7.70 29.32 -14.50
C VAL A 249 -8.05 30.73 -14.98
N TYR A 250 -8.86 31.47 -14.23
CA TYR A 250 -9.25 32.86 -14.53
C TYR A 250 -8.40 33.84 -13.72
N ASP A 251 -9.00 34.56 -12.76
CA ASP A 251 -8.33 35.63 -11.99
C ASP A 251 -7.13 35.16 -11.15
N ARG A 252 -7.11 33.87 -10.82
CA ARG A 252 -6.00 33.21 -10.13
C ARG A 252 -4.85 32.86 -11.08
N ALA A 253 -5.11 32.78 -12.39
CA ALA A 253 -4.17 32.38 -13.43
C ALA A 253 -3.38 31.10 -13.06
N TYR A 254 -4.05 30.15 -12.41
CA TYR A 254 -3.48 28.89 -11.97
C TYR A 254 -4.04 27.75 -12.84
N TYR A 255 -3.19 27.24 -13.72
CA TYR A 255 -3.47 26.19 -14.70
C TYR A 255 -2.95 24.85 -14.19
N VAL A 256 -3.42 23.74 -14.76
CA VAL A 256 -2.91 22.39 -14.42
C VAL A 256 -1.39 22.29 -14.62
N LYS A 257 -0.83 23.02 -15.60
CA LYS A 257 0.63 23.17 -15.79
C LYS A 257 1.37 23.69 -14.55
N ASN A 258 0.73 24.46 -13.70
CA ASN A 258 1.36 24.96 -12.47
C ASN A 258 1.63 23.85 -11.45
N LEU A 259 0.87 22.75 -11.47
CA LEU A 259 1.19 21.56 -10.67
C LEU A 259 2.51 20.92 -11.12
N ASP A 260 2.75 20.85 -12.42
CA ASP A 260 4.00 20.35 -13.00
C ASP A 260 5.18 21.29 -12.73
N THR A 261 5.05 22.56 -13.12
CA THR A 261 6.15 23.55 -13.04
C THR A 261 6.54 23.93 -11.61
N SER A 262 5.63 23.81 -10.64
CA SER A 262 5.97 23.95 -9.20
C SER A 262 6.62 22.70 -8.61
N GLY A 263 6.64 21.58 -9.35
CA GLY A 263 7.07 20.27 -8.85
C GLY A 263 6.09 19.62 -7.88
N SER A 264 4.85 20.13 -7.77
CA SER A 264 3.81 19.57 -6.89
C SER A 264 3.25 18.25 -7.42
N ALA A 265 3.09 18.13 -8.74
CA ALA A 265 2.56 16.93 -9.38
C ALA A 265 3.38 15.67 -9.06
N ALA A 266 4.71 15.79 -8.99
CA ALA A 266 5.59 14.66 -8.64
C ALA A 266 5.50 14.23 -7.17
N LYS A 267 4.92 15.06 -6.29
CA LYS A 267 4.83 14.85 -4.84
C LYS A 267 3.44 14.37 -4.42
N LEU A 268 2.43 14.68 -5.21
CA LEU A 268 1.05 14.29 -4.99
C LEU A 268 0.85 12.81 -5.28
N THR A 269 -0.19 12.26 -4.66
CA THR A 269 -0.72 10.93 -4.99
C THR A 269 -2.06 11.06 -5.71
N HIS A 270 -2.86 12.06 -5.30
CA HIS A 270 -4.20 12.28 -5.81
C HIS A 270 -4.41 13.76 -6.11
N ILE A 271 -5.21 14.04 -7.12
CA ILE A 271 -5.82 15.34 -7.37
C ILE A 271 -7.33 15.18 -7.26
N ASN A 272 -7.97 15.99 -6.43
CA ASN A 272 -9.43 16.14 -6.47
C ASN A 272 -9.74 17.37 -7.34
N TYR A 273 -10.40 17.15 -8.47
CA TYR A 273 -10.84 18.23 -9.36
C TYR A 273 -12.16 18.82 -8.86
N ALA A 274 -12.13 20.09 -8.51
CA ALA A 274 -13.23 20.79 -7.85
C ALA A 274 -13.90 21.77 -8.83
N PHE A 275 -15.17 21.64 -9.19
CA PHE A 275 -16.11 20.61 -8.77
C PHE A 275 -16.94 20.17 -9.97
N GLY A 276 -17.64 19.04 -9.83
CA GLY A 276 -18.82 18.74 -10.63
C GLY A 276 -20.09 19.09 -9.86
N ASN A 277 -21.14 19.48 -10.58
CA ASN A 277 -22.43 19.85 -10.01
C ASN A 277 -23.52 18.81 -10.30
N ILE A 278 -24.60 18.86 -9.53
CA ILE A 278 -25.82 18.07 -9.71
C ILE A 278 -27.06 18.97 -9.82
N ASP A 279 -27.99 18.55 -10.67
CA ASP A 279 -29.24 19.29 -10.87
C ASP A 279 -30.23 19.07 -9.72
N SER A 280 -31.41 19.69 -9.81
CA SER A 280 -32.46 19.58 -8.79
C SER A 280 -33.03 18.18 -8.62
N SER A 281 -32.88 17.31 -9.63
CA SER A 281 -33.23 15.89 -9.57
C SER A 281 -32.12 15.02 -8.97
N GLY A 282 -30.96 15.62 -8.67
CA GLY A 282 -29.79 14.95 -8.14
C GLY A 282 -28.94 14.28 -9.22
N ARG A 283 -29.06 14.64 -10.50
CA ARG A 283 -28.27 14.03 -11.58
C ARG A 283 -27.09 14.91 -11.95
N CYS A 284 -25.96 14.31 -12.33
CA CYS A 284 -24.84 15.08 -12.86
C CYS A 284 -25.21 15.71 -14.21
N PHE A 285 -24.81 16.95 -14.40
CA PHE A 285 -25.01 17.71 -15.62
C PHE A 285 -23.84 18.65 -15.86
N GLN A 286 -23.75 19.22 -17.06
CA GLN A 286 -22.76 20.25 -17.36
C GLN A 286 -23.36 21.31 -18.28
N VAL A 287 -22.99 22.57 -18.03
CA VAL A 287 -23.48 23.78 -18.71
C VAL A 287 -22.40 24.86 -18.74
N ASN A 288 -22.61 25.90 -19.54
CA ASN A 288 -21.87 27.16 -19.44
C ASN A 288 -22.76 28.21 -18.78
N GLN A 289 -22.87 28.15 -17.47
CA GLN A 289 -23.72 29.07 -16.70
C GLN A 289 -23.10 29.35 -15.32
N LEU A 290 -22.84 30.64 -15.07
CA LEU A 290 -22.26 31.10 -13.80
C LEU A 290 -23.07 30.57 -12.61
N GLY A 291 -22.35 29.98 -11.65
CA GLY A 291 -22.92 29.37 -10.44
C GLY A 291 -23.58 28.00 -10.65
N GLN A 292 -23.64 27.47 -11.87
CA GLN A 292 -24.22 26.16 -12.18
C GLN A 292 -23.21 25.20 -12.84
N GLY A 293 -22.33 25.70 -13.70
CA GLY A 293 -21.31 24.90 -14.39
C GLY A 293 -20.43 25.75 -15.30
N ASP A 294 -19.25 25.25 -15.62
CA ASP A 294 -18.30 25.89 -16.52
C ASP A 294 -17.64 24.85 -17.44
N ALA A 295 -18.46 24.30 -18.33
CA ALA A 295 -18.01 23.40 -19.40
C ALA A 295 -16.83 23.99 -20.20
N TRP A 296 -16.81 25.32 -20.33
CA TRP A 296 -15.76 26.06 -20.98
C TRP A 296 -14.41 25.83 -20.32
N ALA A 297 -14.26 26.12 -19.02
CA ALA A 297 -13.02 25.83 -18.30
C ALA A 297 -12.68 24.34 -18.28
N ASP A 298 -13.69 23.49 -18.08
CA ASP A 298 -13.50 22.04 -17.95
C ASP A 298 -12.92 21.42 -19.22
N TYR A 299 -13.59 21.59 -20.36
CA TYR A 299 -13.26 20.81 -21.54
C TYR A 299 -13.35 21.52 -22.88
N GLN A 300 -13.74 22.79 -22.97
CA GLN A 300 -13.86 23.49 -24.26
C GLN A 300 -12.77 24.55 -24.49
N ARG A 301 -12.23 25.14 -23.42
CA ARG A 301 -11.22 26.20 -23.49
C ARG A 301 -9.92 25.66 -24.05
N ARG A 302 -9.58 26.09 -25.27
CA ARG A 302 -8.30 25.78 -25.90
C ARG A 302 -7.20 26.64 -25.30
N LEU A 303 -6.12 26.01 -24.86
CA LEU A 303 -4.96 26.67 -24.27
C LEU A 303 -3.82 26.80 -25.27
N THR A 304 -3.05 27.88 -25.15
CA THR A 304 -1.81 28.09 -25.89
C THR A 304 -0.69 27.23 -25.31
N ALA A 305 0.37 26.98 -26.09
CA ALA A 305 1.48 26.10 -25.73
C ALA A 305 2.18 26.49 -24.40
N ASP A 306 2.21 27.77 -24.06
CA ASP A 306 2.78 28.27 -22.81
C ASP A 306 1.94 27.91 -21.57
N LEU A 307 0.66 27.56 -21.74
CA LEU A 307 -0.27 27.21 -20.67
C LEU A 307 -0.53 25.70 -20.55
N THR A 308 -0.11 24.88 -21.52
CA THR A 308 -0.32 23.43 -21.52
C THR A 308 0.80 22.64 -20.87
N VAL A 309 0.46 21.46 -20.34
CA VAL A 309 1.40 20.57 -19.63
C VAL A 309 2.47 20.02 -20.58
N ASN A 310 2.08 19.63 -21.80
CA ASN A 310 2.99 19.06 -22.79
C ASN A 310 3.68 20.11 -23.69
N GLY A 311 3.41 21.40 -23.48
CA GLY A 311 3.96 22.49 -24.29
C GLY A 311 3.40 22.56 -25.72
N GLN A 312 2.28 21.89 -26.01
CA GLN A 312 1.59 21.94 -27.30
C GLN A 312 0.25 22.67 -27.14
N ALA A 313 -0.08 23.57 -28.06
CA ALA A 313 -1.36 24.27 -28.03
C ALA A 313 -2.51 23.31 -28.36
N ASP A 314 -3.66 23.53 -27.73
CA ASP A 314 -4.90 22.84 -28.09
C ASP A 314 -5.38 23.28 -29.48
N VAL A 315 -5.95 22.35 -30.24
CA VAL A 315 -6.50 22.58 -31.59
C VAL A 315 -8.03 22.58 -31.57
N TYR A 316 -8.65 23.23 -32.56
CA TYR A 316 -10.09 23.43 -32.59
C TYR A 316 -10.90 22.13 -32.56
N ASN A 317 -10.57 21.16 -33.42
CA ASN A 317 -11.37 19.94 -33.61
C ASN A 317 -11.06 18.80 -32.62
N GLN A 318 -10.26 19.03 -31.57
CA GLN A 318 -10.00 17.98 -30.59
C GLN A 318 -11.24 17.72 -29.72
N PRO A 319 -11.52 16.46 -29.35
CA PRO A 319 -12.72 16.12 -28.58
C PRO A 319 -12.68 16.60 -27.12
N LEU A 320 -11.49 16.93 -26.59
CA LEU A 320 -11.29 17.35 -25.21
C LEU A 320 -10.24 18.45 -25.14
N ALA A 321 -10.56 19.61 -24.59
CA ALA A 321 -9.63 20.71 -24.27
C ALA A 321 -9.71 21.04 -22.77
N GLY A 322 -9.38 22.26 -22.37
CA GLY A 322 -9.59 22.75 -21.01
C GLY A 322 -8.81 21.99 -19.94
N ASN A 323 -9.24 22.15 -18.69
CA ASN A 323 -8.63 21.52 -17.52
C ASN A 323 -8.57 20.00 -17.63
N LEU A 324 -9.62 19.36 -18.15
CA LEU A 324 -9.70 17.90 -18.25
C LEU A 324 -8.68 17.34 -19.25
N ASN A 325 -8.45 18.01 -20.39
CA ASN A 325 -7.36 17.63 -21.30
C ASN A 325 -5.99 17.77 -20.62
N GLN A 326 -5.78 18.87 -19.89
CA GLN A 326 -4.51 19.08 -19.21
C GLN A 326 -4.28 18.07 -18.06
N LEU A 327 -5.32 17.65 -17.35
CA LEU A 327 -5.23 16.59 -16.35
C LEU A 327 -4.86 15.24 -16.99
N LYS A 328 -5.45 14.92 -18.15
CA LYS A 328 -5.08 13.73 -18.93
C LYS A 328 -3.60 13.74 -19.34
N GLN A 329 -3.10 14.89 -19.79
CA GLN A 329 -1.68 15.08 -20.11
C GLN A 329 -0.79 15.01 -18.87
N LEU A 330 -1.23 15.56 -17.73
CA LEU A 330 -0.51 15.50 -16.47
C LEU A 330 -0.36 14.05 -15.99
N LYS A 331 -1.44 13.25 -16.05
CA LYS A 331 -1.39 11.81 -15.74
C LYS A 331 -0.46 11.04 -16.68
N ALA A 332 -0.42 11.39 -17.97
CA ALA A 332 0.52 10.78 -18.90
C ALA A 332 1.99 11.08 -18.51
N LYS A 333 2.26 12.27 -17.96
CA LYS A 333 3.58 12.65 -17.44
C LYS A 333 3.88 12.02 -16.07
N TYR A 334 2.86 11.84 -15.24
CA TYR A 334 2.93 11.32 -13.88
C TYR A 334 1.95 10.16 -13.69
N PRO A 335 2.29 8.95 -14.17
CA PRO A 335 1.35 7.81 -14.21
C PRO A 335 0.96 7.27 -12.83
N HIS A 336 1.61 7.73 -11.75
CA HIS A 336 1.21 7.42 -10.38
C HIS A 336 0.04 8.29 -9.90
N LEU A 337 -0.22 9.44 -10.53
CA LEU A 337 -1.29 10.33 -10.08
C LEU A 337 -2.65 9.75 -10.38
N LYS A 338 -3.46 9.66 -9.33
CA LYS A 338 -4.90 9.45 -9.41
C LYS A 338 -5.60 10.81 -9.49
N VAL A 339 -6.66 10.90 -10.28
CA VAL A 339 -7.48 12.12 -10.39
C VAL A 339 -8.93 11.76 -10.11
N ASN A 340 -9.50 12.28 -9.04
CA ASN A 340 -10.91 12.08 -8.70
C ASN A 340 -11.69 13.34 -9.04
N LEU A 341 -12.92 13.19 -9.52
CA LEU A 341 -13.85 14.31 -9.61
C LEU A 341 -14.50 14.51 -8.25
N SER A 342 -14.37 15.70 -7.67
CA SER A 342 -15.11 16.09 -6.49
C SER A 342 -16.47 16.66 -6.88
N LEU A 343 -17.55 16.00 -6.47
CA LEU A 343 -18.92 16.46 -6.67
C LEU A 343 -19.36 17.28 -5.47
N GLY A 344 -19.85 18.50 -5.71
CA GLY A 344 -20.39 19.36 -4.67
C GLY A 344 -19.47 20.49 -4.22
N GLY A 345 -19.06 20.45 -2.96
CA GLY A 345 -18.49 21.57 -2.22
C GLY A 345 -19.57 22.52 -1.72
N TRP A 346 -19.13 23.57 -1.02
CA TRP A 346 -19.99 24.54 -0.33
C TRP A 346 -21.24 24.97 -1.12
N THR A 347 -21.07 25.45 -2.36
CA THR A 347 -22.18 26.04 -3.14
C THR A 347 -22.97 25.05 -3.98
N TRP A 348 -22.46 23.85 -4.23
CA TRP A 348 -23.10 22.85 -5.12
C TRP A 348 -23.62 21.62 -4.38
N SER A 349 -23.59 21.65 -3.05
CA SER A 349 -24.16 20.58 -2.20
C SER A 349 -25.70 20.55 -2.11
N LYS A 350 -26.38 21.56 -2.69
CA LYS A 350 -27.81 21.82 -2.48
C LYS A 350 -28.73 20.62 -2.68
N TYR A 351 -28.45 19.78 -3.68
CA TYR A 351 -29.38 18.74 -4.13
C TYR A 351 -28.94 17.31 -3.79
N PHE A 352 -27.89 17.11 -2.99
CA PHE A 352 -27.47 15.76 -2.61
C PHE A 352 -28.54 15.02 -1.80
N SER A 353 -29.26 15.70 -0.92
CA SER A 353 -30.37 15.08 -0.19
C SER A 353 -31.46 14.54 -1.13
N ASN A 354 -31.70 15.19 -2.28
CA ASN A 354 -32.60 14.68 -3.31
C ASN A 354 -32.01 13.46 -4.03
N ALA A 355 -30.72 13.51 -4.39
CA ALA A 355 -30.01 12.39 -4.99
C ALA A 355 -30.07 11.14 -4.07
N ALA A 356 -29.85 11.33 -2.78
CA ALA A 356 -29.76 10.26 -1.79
C ALA A 356 -31.12 9.68 -1.35
N GLN A 357 -32.22 10.41 -1.57
CA GLN A 357 -33.52 10.19 -0.91
C GLN A 357 -34.12 8.79 -1.08
N THR A 358 -34.08 8.22 -2.28
CA THR A 358 -34.73 6.94 -2.61
C THR A 358 -33.76 6.02 -3.36
N ALA A 359 -34.04 4.71 -3.38
CA ALA A 359 -33.23 3.78 -4.17
C ALA A 359 -33.18 4.18 -5.66
N ALA A 360 -34.31 4.62 -6.23
CA ALA A 360 -34.40 5.05 -7.61
C ALA A 360 -33.60 6.35 -7.88
N SER A 361 -33.68 7.34 -6.98
CA SER A 361 -32.91 8.59 -7.13
C SER A 361 -31.40 8.33 -6.99
N ARG A 362 -30.98 7.46 -6.06
CA ARG A 362 -29.56 7.07 -5.91
C ARG A 362 -29.04 6.39 -7.17
N GLN A 363 -29.78 5.40 -7.69
CA GLN A 363 -29.39 4.71 -8.92
C GLN A 363 -29.30 5.68 -10.10
N ALA A 364 -30.25 6.60 -10.23
CA ALA A 364 -30.26 7.61 -11.28
C ALA A 364 -29.11 8.61 -11.17
N HIS A 365 -28.82 9.09 -9.96
CA HIS A 365 -27.66 9.94 -9.66
C HIS A 365 -26.37 9.26 -10.09
N VAL A 366 -26.07 8.10 -9.49
CA VAL A 366 -24.81 7.38 -9.72
C VAL A 366 -24.63 7.04 -11.20
N SER A 367 -25.69 6.55 -11.86
CA SER A 367 -25.63 6.21 -13.28
C SER A 367 -25.34 7.43 -14.16
N SER A 368 -25.97 8.58 -13.89
CA SER A 368 -25.72 9.82 -14.64
C SER A 368 -24.30 10.35 -14.46
N CYS A 369 -23.78 10.31 -13.24
CA CYS A 369 -22.46 10.81 -12.92
C CYS A 369 -21.36 9.88 -13.44
N LEU A 370 -21.53 8.56 -13.32
CA LEU A 370 -20.63 7.56 -13.88
C LEU A 370 -20.58 7.69 -15.41
N ASP A 371 -21.72 7.90 -16.07
CA ASP A 371 -21.77 8.05 -17.53
C ASP A 371 -21.02 9.30 -18.02
N MET A 372 -21.29 10.44 -17.39
CA MET A 372 -20.69 11.70 -17.83
C MET A 372 -19.19 11.76 -17.49
N TRP A 373 -18.81 11.39 -16.27
CA TRP A 373 -17.47 11.67 -15.74
C TRP A 373 -16.52 10.49 -15.84
N ILE A 374 -16.95 9.29 -15.47
CA ILE A 374 -16.07 8.10 -15.48
C ILE A 374 -15.96 7.51 -16.89
N LYS A 375 -17.09 7.28 -17.57
CA LYS A 375 -17.09 6.88 -18.99
C LYS A 375 -16.69 8.03 -19.90
N GLY A 376 -16.78 9.27 -19.42
CA GLY A 376 -16.33 10.46 -20.13
C GLY A 376 -17.27 10.93 -21.25
N ASN A 377 -18.57 10.61 -21.16
CA ASN A 377 -19.59 11.03 -22.11
C ASN A 377 -20.03 12.49 -21.85
N LEU A 378 -19.11 13.44 -22.06
CA LEU A 378 -19.41 14.86 -21.85
C LEU A 378 -20.38 15.39 -22.90
N PRO A 379 -21.32 16.29 -22.55
CA PRO A 379 -22.22 16.90 -23.53
C PRO A 379 -21.46 17.85 -24.47
N GLN A 380 -21.87 17.94 -25.73
CA GLN A 380 -21.42 19.01 -26.63
C GLN A 380 -22.30 20.24 -26.41
N LEU A 381 -21.70 21.40 -26.13
CA LEU A 381 -22.41 22.61 -25.71
C LEU A 381 -21.95 23.82 -26.53
N GLY A 382 -22.88 24.76 -26.79
CA GLY A 382 -22.55 26.05 -27.39
C GLY A 382 -22.00 26.01 -28.83
N GLY A 383 -22.18 24.89 -29.54
CA GLY A 383 -21.63 24.70 -30.90
C GLY A 383 -20.14 24.38 -30.94
N GLU A 384 -19.50 24.21 -29.78
CA GLU A 384 -18.11 23.78 -29.69
C GLU A 384 -17.97 22.28 -30.01
N PRO A 385 -16.90 21.86 -30.71
CA PRO A 385 -16.71 20.46 -31.08
C PRO A 385 -16.32 19.56 -29.90
N GLN A 386 -15.84 20.13 -28.79
CA GLN A 386 -15.43 19.40 -27.59
C GLN A 386 -16.65 18.77 -26.87
N GLY A 387 -16.42 17.56 -26.33
CA GLY A 387 -17.43 16.69 -25.77
C GLY A 387 -17.74 15.51 -26.71
N GLY A 388 -18.79 14.78 -26.38
CA GLY A 388 -19.22 13.56 -27.07
C GLY A 388 -18.81 12.27 -26.35
N PRO A 389 -19.25 11.11 -26.88
CA PRO A 389 -19.03 9.82 -26.25
C PRO A 389 -17.55 9.52 -25.99
N GLY A 390 -17.20 9.20 -24.75
CA GLY A 390 -15.83 8.84 -24.33
C GLY A 390 -14.80 9.96 -24.43
N SER A 391 -15.19 11.21 -24.71
CA SER A 391 -14.28 12.35 -24.89
C SER A 391 -13.35 12.57 -23.68
N ALA A 392 -13.86 12.38 -22.46
CA ALA A 392 -13.08 12.48 -21.22
C ALA A 392 -12.70 11.11 -20.62
N ALA A 393 -12.85 10.00 -21.34
CA ALA A 393 -12.51 8.68 -20.81
C ALA A 393 -11.04 8.63 -20.36
N GLY A 394 -10.82 8.10 -19.15
CA GLY A 394 -9.52 7.96 -18.51
C GLY A 394 -8.97 9.23 -17.84
N VAL A 395 -9.71 10.34 -17.84
CA VAL A 395 -9.34 11.53 -17.05
C VAL A 395 -9.44 11.18 -15.56
N PHE A 396 -10.59 10.66 -15.12
CA PHE A 396 -10.86 10.37 -13.72
C PHE A 396 -10.63 8.90 -13.36
N ASP A 397 -10.07 8.68 -12.18
CA ASP A 397 -9.84 7.37 -11.54
C ASP A 397 -10.83 7.10 -10.41
N GLY A 398 -11.76 8.00 -10.16
CA GLY A 398 -12.72 7.88 -9.07
C GLY A 398 -13.58 9.12 -8.88
N ILE A 399 -14.40 9.07 -7.83
CA ILE A 399 -15.31 10.13 -7.41
C ILE A 399 -15.05 10.47 -5.94
N ASP A 400 -15.03 11.76 -5.65
CA ASP A 400 -15.06 12.32 -4.31
C ASP A 400 -16.44 12.96 -4.06
N LEU A 401 -17.12 12.58 -2.98
CA LEU A 401 -18.39 13.19 -2.58
C LEU A 401 -18.13 14.28 -1.55
N ASP A 402 -18.24 15.52 -2.00
CA ASP A 402 -18.14 16.71 -1.16
C ASP A 402 -19.55 17.25 -0.89
N TRP A 403 -20.34 16.51 -0.10
CA TRP A 403 -21.66 16.93 0.35
C TRP A 403 -21.54 17.66 1.68
N GLU A 404 -21.80 18.97 1.65
CA GLU A 404 -21.79 19.86 2.81
C GLU A 404 -23.21 20.31 3.21
N TRP A 405 -23.93 19.66 4.14
CA TRP A 405 -23.59 18.45 4.88
C TRP A 405 -24.83 17.54 5.01
N PRO A 406 -24.69 16.21 5.01
CA PRO A 406 -25.83 15.32 5.25
C PRO A 406 -26.48 15.63 6.61
N GLY A 407 -27.80 15.84 6.62
CA GLY A 407 -28.57 15.99 7.86
C GLY A 407 -28.29 17.25 8.68
N SER A 408 -27.46 18.18 8.18
CA SER A 408 -27.05 19.40 8.90
C SER A 408 -26.95 20.60 7.98
N GLU A 409 -26.90 21.80 8.55
CA GLU A 409 -26.70 23.03 7.80
C GLU A 409 -25.30 23.15 7.18
N GLY A 410 -25.27 23.59 5.92
CA GLY A 410 -24.08 24.02 5.18
C GLY A 410 -24.36 25.38 4.54
N ASN A 411 -24.14 25.52 3.24
CA ASN A 411 -24.54 26.72 2.53
C ASN A 411 -26.05 26.96 2.59
N THR A 412 -26.45 28.21 2.74
CA THR A 412 -27.86 28.61 2.87
C THR A 412 -28.67 28.15 1.65
N GLY A 413 -29.79 27.47 1.92
CA GLY A 413 -30.69 26.98 0.88
C GLY A 413 -30.41 25.53 0.43
N ASN A 414 -29.43 24.85 1.03
CA ASN A 414 -29.27 23.41 0.88
C ASN A 414 -30.52 22.66 1.34
N VAL A 415 -30.90 21.60 0.63
CA VAL A 415 -32.01 20.74 1.04
C VAL A 415 -31.47 19.74 2.05
N ILE A 416 -32.06 19.71 3.25
CA ILE A 416 -31.57 18.93 4.40
C ILE A 416 -32.73 18.07 4.92
N ARG A 417 -32.46 16.79 5.18
CA ARG A 417 -33.43 15.84 5.73
C ARG A 417 -32.84 15.02 6.88
N PRO A 418 -33.61 14.68 7.91
CA PRO A 418 -33.14 13.80 8.98
C PRO A 418 -32.68 12.42 8.47
N GLU A 419 -33.27 11.92 7.39
CA GLU A 419 -32.92 10.64 6.76
C GLU A 419 -31.57 10.67 6.03
N ASP A 420 -30.97 11.85 5.84
CA ASP A 420 -29.69 12.00 5.14
C ASP A 420 -28.57 11.18 5.79
N LYS A 421 -28.64 10.92 7.11
CA LYS A 421 -27.69 10.06 7.82
C LYS A 421 -27.60 8.66 7.21
N GLN A 422 -28.72 7.98 7.08
CA GLN A 422 -28.78 6.64 6.49
C GLN A 422 -28.67 6.72 4.97
N ASN A 423 -29.23 7.77 4.36
CA ASN A 423 -29.20 7.93 2.91
C ASN A 423 -27.79 8.18 2.37
N PHE A 424 -26.90 8.83 3.13
CA PHE A 424 -25.49 8.97 2.76
C PHE A 424 -24.80 7.61 2.65
N THR A 425 -24.95 6.73 3.66
CA THR A 425 -24.43 5.36 3.61
C THR A 425 -24.99 4.58 2.41
N LEU A 426 -26.30 4.68 2.17
CA LEU A 426 -26.94 4.02 1.03
C LEU A 426 -26.52 4.59 -0.33
N LEU A 427 -26.19 5.88 -0.39
CA LEU A 427 -25.64 6.52 -1.58
C LEU A 427 -24.22 6.03 -1.86
N LEU A 428 -23.38 5.91 -0.83
CA LEU A 428 -22.04 5.31 -0.96
C LEU A 428 -22.10 3.85 -1.41
N ALA A 429 -23.01 3.06 -0.84
CA ALA A 429 -23.21 1.67 -1.25
C ALA A 429 -23.59 1.56 -2.74
N GLU A 430 -24.47 2.46 -3.22
CA GLU A 430 -24.88 2.48 -4.62
C GLU A 430 -23.75 2.95 -5.56
N TRP A 431 -22.96 3.93 -5.14
CA TRP A 431 -21.75 4.35 -5.86
C TRP A 431 -20.77 3.19 -6.00
N ARG A 432 -20.38 2.56 -4.88
CA ARG A 432 -19.45 1.42 -4.86
C ARG A 432 -19.93 0.29 -5.78
N ARG A 433 -21.22 -0.07 -5.69
CA ARG A 433 -21.84 -1.11 -6.55
C ARG A 433 -21.69 -0.83 -8.04
N GLN A 434 -21.98 0.40 -8.49
CA GLN A 434 -21.88 0.74 -9.91
C GLN A 434 -20.43 0.94 -10.38
N LEU A 435 -19.56 1.50 -9.53
CA LEU A 435 -18.13 1.63 -9.82
C LEU A 435 -17.46 0.25 -9.94
N ASP A 436 -17.76 -0.72 -9.07
CA ASP A 436 -17.22 -2.09 -9.15
C ASP A 436 -17.72 -2.82 -10.39
N ALA A 437 -19.01 -2.66 -10.70
CA ALA A 437 -19.59 -3.24 -11.90
C ALA A 437 -18.90 -2.70 -13.17
N TYR A 438 -18.68 -1.39 -13.25
CA TYR A 438 -17.94 -0.79 -14.37
C TYR A 438 -16.44 -1.13 -14.34
N GLY A 439 -15.85 -1.17 -13.16
CA GLY A 439 -14.48 -1.58 -12.92
C GLY A 439 -14.17 -2.96 -13.47
N THR A 440 -15.07 -3.92 -13.25
CA THR A 440 -15.00 -5.27 -13.83
C THR A 440 -14.92 -5.25 -15.36
N THR A 441 -15.61 -4.31 -16.02
CA THR A 441 -15.57 -4.17 -17.50
C THR A 441 -14.27 -3.56 -18.02
N THR A 442 -13.56 -2.80 -17.19
CA THR A 442 -12.35 -2.06 -17.57
C THR A 442 -11.07 -2.64 -16.98
N GLY A 443 -11.19 -3.63 -16.07
CA GLY A 443 -10.06 -4.18 -15.32
C GLY A 443 -9.43 -3.17 -14.36
N LYS A 444 -10.24 -2.26 -13.80
CA LYS A 444 -9.78 -1.19 -12.90
C LYS A 444 -10.66 -1.10 -11.68
N HIS A 445 -10.08 -0.76 -10.54
CA HIS A 445 -10.83 -0.16 -9.44
C HIS A 445 -10.89 1.34 -9.61
N TYR A 446 -12.08 1.88 -9.38
CA TYR A 446 -12.32 3.31 -9.32
C TYR A 446 -12.52 3.72 -7.87
N GLU A 447 -11.82 4.75 -7.43
CA GLU A 447 -11.89 5.22 -6.06
C GLU A 447 -13.25 5.85 -5.76
N LEU A 448 -13.71 5.65 -4.53
CA LEU A 448 -14.82 6.37 -3.93
C LEU A 448 -14.34 7.00 -2.63
N THR A 449 -14.36 8.34 -2.60
CA THR A 449 -13.87 9.15 -1.48
C THR A 449 -14.94 10.16 -1.07
N ALA A 450 -14.76 10.83 0.07
CA ALA A 450 -15.65 11.89 0.51
C ALA A 450 -14.89 12.96 1.30
N PHE A 451 -15.33 14.22 1.19
CA PHE A 451 -14.95 15.29 2.12
C PHE A 451 -15.85 15.28 3.34
N LEU A 452 -15.24 15.35 4.52
CA LEU A 452 -15.86 15.03 5.80
C LEU A 452 -15.73 16.23 6.77
N PRO A 453 -16.81 16.62 7.46
CA PRO A 453 -16.80 17.83 8.29
C PRO A 453 -15.86 17.73 9.50
N ALA A 454 -15.38 18.90 9.94
CA ALA A 454 -14.65 19.05 11.20
C ALA A 454 -15.57 18.97 12.43
N ASP A 455 -16.84 19.30 12.25
CA ASP A 455 -17.80 19.52 13.33
C ASP A 455 -18.40 18.22 13.89
N PRO A 456 -18.13 17.84 15.15
CA PRO A 456 -18.69 16.61 15.75
C PRO A 456 -20.21 16.52 15.71
N ASP A 457 -20.91 17.66 15.76
CA ASP A 457 -22.38 17.69 15.68
C ASP A 457 -22.85 17.27 14.28
N LYS A 458 -22.17 17.74 13.22
CA LYS A 458 -22.43 17.34 11.83
C LYS A 458 -22.06 15.89 11.56
N VAL A 459 -20.97 15.40 12.16
CA VAL A 459 -20.61 13.97 12.12
C VAL A 459 -21.76 13.14 12.69
N THR A 460 -22.27 13.53 13.86
CA THR A 460 -23.34 12.82 14.57
C THR A 460 -24.66 12.85 13.79
N ALA A 461 -25.01 14.00 13.23
CA ALA A 461 -26.26 14.19 12.48
C ALA A 461 -26.24 13.52 11.11
N GLY A 462 -25.09 13.49 10.42
CA GLY A 462 -25.02 13.13 9.00
C GLY A 462 -24.46 11.76 8.65
N PHE A 463 -23.79 11.04 9.57
CA PHE A 463 -22.96 9.90 9.17
C PHE A 463 -23.11 8.67 10.06
N GLU A 464 -23.32 7.49 9.45
CA GLU A 464 -23.10 6.19 10.10
C GLU A 464 -21.61 5.83 10.02
N VAL A 465 -20.77 6.48 10.84
CA VAL A 465 -19.30 6.44 10.74
C VAL A 465 -18.73 5.01 10.67
N ASN A 466 -19.31 4.08 11.42
CA ASN A 466 -18.92 2.67 11.45
C ASN A 466 -19.29 1.86 10.19
N ARG A 467 -19.94 2.48 9.19
CA ARG A 467 -20.43 1.82 7.96
C ARG A 467 -19.91 2.50 6.70
N ILE A 468 -19.76 3.82 6.70
CA ILE A 468 -19.39 4.55 5.47
C ILE A 468 -18.00 4.12 4.94
N PHE A 469 -17.07 3.74 5.82
CA PHE A 469 -15.72 3.30 5.44
C PHE A 469 -15.66 1.86 4.90
N ASP A 470 -16.77 1.12 4.89
CA ASP A 470 -16.90 -0.14 4.15
C ASP A 470 -17.02 0.12 2.63
N HIS A 471 -17.41 1.34 2.25
CA HIS A 471 -17.60 1.75 0.86
C HIS A 471 -16.53 2.72 0.38
N LEU A 472 -16.01 3.56 1.28
CA LEU A 472 -14.97 4.54 0.97
C LEU A 472 -13.57 3.90 0.96
N ASP A 473 -12.78 4.27 -0.03
CA ASP A 473 -11.34 4.01 -0.05
C ASP A 473 -10.65 4.81 1.06
N PHE A 474 -10.98 6.10 1.17
CA PHE A 474 -10.61 6.99 2.28
C PHE A 474 -11.55 8.21 2.34
N GLY A 475 -11.51 8.94 3.45
CA GLY A 475 -12.19 10.21 3.63
C GLY A 475 -11.20 11.33 3.92
N THR A 476 -11.43 12.50 3.35
CA THR A 476 -10.65 13.71 3.63
C THR A 476 -11.36 14.53 4.70
N VAL A 477 -10.75 14.69 5.87
CA VAL A 477 -11.36 15.37 7.03
C VAL A 477 -10.96 16.83 7.01
N GLN A 478 -11.94 17.74 7.07
CA GLN A 478 -11.71 19.17 7.18
C GLN A 478 -10.85 19.50 8.41
N GLY A 479 -9.63 19.97 8.17
CA GLY A 479 -8.66 20.37 9.21
C GLY A 479 -8.37 21.88 9.21
N TYR A 480 -9.31 22.63 8.66
CA TYR A 480 -9.27 24.08 8.46
C TYR A 480 -10.69 24.65 8.62
N ASP A 481 -10.82 25.97 8.46
CA ASP A 481 -12.11 26.68 8.63
C ASP A 481 -12.75 26.51 10.01
N LEU A 482 -11.93 26.19 11.02
CA LEU A 482 -12.40 26.05 12.40
C LEU A 482 -12.90 27.37 12.96
N HIS A 483 -12.29 28.48 12.53
CA HIS A 483 -12.65 29.85 12.86
C HIS A 483 -12.35 30.78 11.69
N GLY A 484 -13.12 31.85 11.50
CA GLY A 484 -12.99 32.75 10.35
C GLY A 484 -13.70 34.09 10.47
N GLY A 485 -13.60 34.92 9.43
CA GLY A 485 -14.13 36.30 9.40
C GLY A 485 -15.65 36.44 9.60
N TRP A 486 -16.40 35.33 9.66
CA TRP A 486 -17.80 35.30 10.10
C TRP A 486 -17.96 35.45 11.62
N GLU A 487 -16.90 35.25 12.40
CA GLU A 487 -16.86 35.48 13.84
C GLU A 487 -16.34 36.88 14.18
N PRO A 488 -16.87 37.52 15.24
CA PRO A 488 -16.44 38.87 15.65
C PRO A 488 -15.11 38.87 16.43
N VAL A 489 -14.57 37.70 16.79
CA VAL A 489 -13.35 37.55 17.59
C VAL A 489 -12.34 36.76 16.76
N THR A 490 -11.10 37.25 16.70
CA THR A 490 -9.98 36.55 16.05
C THR A 490 -9.72 35.22 16.73
N ASN A 491 -9.57 34.16 15.96
CA ASN A 491 -9.19 32.86 16.48
C ASN A 491 -8.39 32.07 15.42
N ASN A 492 -8.10 30.80 15.66
CA ASN A 492 -7.25 29.99 14.81
C ASN A 492 -8.04 29.10 13.84
N GLN A 493 -7.74 29.17 12.55
CA GLN A 493 -8.53 28.40 11.57
C GLN A 493 -8.18 26.91 11.49
N SER A 494 -7.05 26.44 12.02
CA SER A 494 -6.48 25.13 11.69
C SER A 494 -5.60 24.53 12.80
N ALA A 495 -5.83 24.90 14.06
CA ALA A 495 -5.00 24.45 15.17
C ALA A 495 -5.07 22.94 15.37
N ILE A 496 -3.91 22.31 15.66
CA ILE A 496 -3.84 20.87 15.94
C ILE A 496 -4.65 20.53 17.19
N ARG A 497 -4.46 21.32 18.25
CA ARG A 497 -5.13 21.18 19.55
C ARG A 497 -5.87 22.45 19.90
N LEU A 498 -6.86 22.34 20.79
CA LEU A 498 -7.63 23.49 21.26
C LEU A 498 -6.71 24.49 21.97
N PRO A 499 -6.60 25.74 21.49
CA PRO A 499 -5.81 26.78 22.15
C PRO A 499 -6.28 27.08 23.57
N ALA A 500 -5.34 27.43 24.45
CA ALA A 500 -5.69 27.83 25.81
C ALA A 500 -6.52 29.13 25.78
N GLY A 501 -7.69 29.11 26.43
CA GLY A 501 -8.59 30.26 26.46
C GLY A 501 -9.26 30.56 25.12
N ASP A 502 -9.45 29.55 24.27
CA ASP A 502 -10.22 29.64 23.04
C ASP A 502 -11.60 30.30 23.29
N PRO A 503 -11.90 31.43 22.62
CA PRO A 503 -13.14 32.19 22.81
C PRO A 503 -14.24 31.74 21.84
N GLY A 504 -14.01 30.68 21.07
CA GLY A 504 -14.91 30.20 20.03
C GLY A 504 -16.29 29.84 20.59
N PRO A 505 -17.35 29.96 19.77
CA PRO A 505 -18.70 29.60 20.19
C PRO A 505 -18.83 28.11 20.56
N LYS A 506 -17.90 27.29 20.06
CA LYS A 506 -17.71 25.88 20.39
C LYS A 506 -16.23 25.50 20.28
N PRO A 507 -15.76 24.52 21.06
CA PRO A 507 -14.36 24.12 21.04
C PRO A 507 -14.02 23.40 19.74
N TYR A 508 -13.09 23.96 18.97
CA TYR A 508 -12.61 23.35 17.74
C TYR A 508 -11.10 23.19 17.68
N SER A 509 -10.69 22.04 17.14
CA SER A 509 -9.32 21.72 16.75
C SER A 509 -9.33 20.53 15.80
N ILE A 510 -8.23 20.33 15.08
CA ILE A 510 -8.02 19.12 14.27
C ILE A 510 -8.16 17.85 15.13
N GLU A 511 -7.63 17.86 16.36
CA GLU A 511 -7.73 16.70 17.26
C GLU A 511 -9.19 16.38 17.62
N ILE A 512 -10.02 17.40 17.90
CA ILE A 512 -11.45 17.21 18.17
C ILE A 512 -12.16 16.63 16.93
N ALA A 513 -11.91 17.20 15.76
CA ALA A 513 -12.49 16.74 14.49
C ALA A 513 -12.13 15.27 14.20
N VAL A 514 -10.85 14.93 14.21
CA VAL A 514 -10.37 13.57 13.95
C VAL A 514 -10.90 12.58 14.99
N ASN A 515 -10.95 12.97 16.28
CA ASN A 515 -11.45 12.08 17.32
C ASN A 515 -12.96 11.82 17.19
N ALA A 516 -13.76 12.75 16.67
CA ALA A 516 -15.18 12.49 16.38
C ALA A 516 -15.34 11.31 15.40
N TRP A 517 -14.53 11.27 14.34
CA TRP A 517 -14.51 10.16 13.37
C TRP A 517 -13.98 8.86 13.98
N ARG A 518 -12.86 8.91 14.71
CA ARG A 518 -12.28 7.71 15.33
C ARG A 518 -13.20 7.09 16.37
N ASN A 519 -13.83 7.91 17.20
CA ASN A 519 -14.79 7.46 18.21
C ASN A 519 -16.05 6.85 17.57
N GLY A 520 -16.41 7.31 16.36
CA GLY A 520 -17.47 6.72 15.55
C GLY A 520 -17.09 5.40 14.86
N GLY A 521 -15.83 4.96 14.94
CA GLY A 521 -15.35 3.70 14.36
C GLY A 521 -14.59 3.83 13.04
N ALA A 522 -14.24 5.04 12.59
CA ALA A 522 -13.47 5.23 11.37
C ALA A 522 -12.04 4.65 11.51
N PRO A 523 -11.56 3.84 10.54
CA PRO A 523 -10.18 3.38 10.53
C PRO A 523 -9.22 4.56 10.38
N ALA A 524 -8.25 4.72 11.29
CA ALA A 524 -7.31 5.84 11.27
C ALA A 524 -6.58 5.99 9.92
N GLY A 525 -6.13 4.86 9.33
CA GLY A 525 -5.46 4.83 8.03
C GLY A 525 -6.34 5.25 6.84
N LYS A 526 -7.65 5.38 7.01
CA LYS A 526 -8.60 5.90 6.00
C LYS A 526 -8.96 7.38 6.23
N LEU A 527 -8.47 8.01 7.30
CA LEU A 527 -8.68 9.44 7.56
C LEU A 527 -7.49 10.24 7.02
N VAL A 528 -7.73 11.11 6.04
CA VAL A 528 -6.73 11.98 5.42
C VAL A 528 -6.98 13.42 5.89
N LEU A 529 -6.01 14.03 6.57
CA LEU A 529 -6.22 15.33 7.24
C LEU A 529 -6.10 16.50 6.26
N GLY A 530 -7.09 17.37 6.19
CA GLY A 530 -7.06 18.63 5.44
C GLY A 530 -6.11 19.67 6.03
N ILE A 531 -5.35 20.34 5.15
CA ILE A 531 -4.39 21.40 5.47
C ILE A 531 -4.70 22.59 4.55
N PRO A 532 -4.87 23.81 5.10
CA PRO A 532 -5.17 24.99 4.30
C PRO A 532 -3.91 25.58 3.67
N PHE A 533 -3.93 25.82 2.37
CA PHE A 533 -2.91 26.62 1.65
C PHE A 533 -3.34 28.10 1.53
N TYR A 534 -4.19 28.54 2.46
CA TYR A 534 -4.73 29.88 2.56
C TYR A 534 -4.83 30.29 4.03
N SER A 535 -5.16 31.55 4.24
CA SER A 535 -5.33 32.18 5.55
C SER A 535 -6.78 32.56 5.79
N ARG A 536 -7.12 32.70 7.08
CA ARG A 536 -8.31 33.43 7.52
C ARG A 536 -7.88 34.66 8.30
N GLY A 537 -8.63 35.75 8.18
CA GLY A 537 -8.21 37.01 8.78
C GLY A 537 -9.30 38.01 9.10
N TRP A 538 -8.93 38.94 9.99
CA TRP A 538 -9.76 40.00 10.53
C TRP A 538 -9.00 41.33 10.53
N THR A 539 -9.73 42.44 10.55
CA THR A 539 -9.16 43.80 10.66
C THR A 539 -9.87 44.63 11.73
N GLY A 540 -9.23 45.73 12.14
CA GLY A 540 -9.69 46.53 13.29
C GLY A 540 -9.57 45.77 14.61
N VAL A 541 -8.54 44.92 14.71
CA VAL A 541 -8.28 44.03 15.84
C VAL A 541 -7.47 44.78 16.90
N GLY A 542 -7.87 44.65 18.17
CA GLY A 542 -7.12 45.20 19.31
C GLY A 542 -5.71 44.61 19.44
N SER A 543 -4.77 45.34 20.05
CA SER A 543 -3.35 44.94 20.12
C SER A 543 -3.00 43.98 21.27
N ALA A 544 -3.91 43.76 22.23
CA ALA A 544 -3.66 42.83 23.32
C ALA A 544 -3.45 41.41 22.79
N ASN A 545 -2.59 40.63 23.47
CA ASN A 545 -2.21 39.28 23.06
C ASN A 545 -1.78 39.17 21.57
N ASN A 546 -1.16 40.22 21.04
CA ASN A 546 -0.75 40.28 19.62
C ASN A 546 -1.90 40.01 18.65
N GLY A 547 -3.09 40.53 18.97
CA GLY A 547 -4.29 40.39 18.17
C GLY A 547 -4.99 39.02 18.27
N LEU A 548 -4.48 38.06 19.04
CA LEU A 548 -5.15 36.77 19.24
C LEU A 548 -6.26 36.89 20.31
N HIS A 549 -7.43 36.32 20.02
CA HIS A 549 -8.64 36.35 20.85
C HIS A 549 -9.14 37.78 21.15
N GLN A 550 -8.98 38.69 20.19
CA GLN A 550 -9.45 40.07 20.28
C GLN A 550 -10.68 40.29 19.37
N THR A 551 -11.55 41.22 19.77
CA THR A 551 -12.66 41.65 18.92
C THR A 551 -12.12 42.36 17.67
N ALA A 552 -12.76 42.09 16.54
CA ALA A 552 -12.48 42.69 15.24
C ALA A 552 -13.67 43.54 14.77
N SER A 553 -13.42 44.52 13.89
CA SER A 553 -14.49 45.26 13.22
C SER A 553 -15.07 44.53 12.00
N GLY A 554 -14.39 43.47 11.52
CA GLY A 554 -14.83 42.67 10.38
C GLY A 554 -13.71 41.83 9.76
N PRO A 555 -14.02 41.12 8.66
CA PRO A 555 -13.03 40.33 7.93
C PRO A 555 -11.92 41.22 7.34
N ALA A 556 -10.70 40.70 7.29
CA ALA A 556 -9.57 41.40 6.68
C ALA A 556 -9.77 41.58 5.15
N PRO A 557 -9.22 42.63 4.53
CA PRO A 557 -9.31 42.79 3.08
C PRO A 557 -8.49 41.72 2.36
N GLY A 558 -9.17 40.72 1.78
CA GLY A 558 -8.57 39.67 0.96
C GLY A 558 -8.63 39.98 -0.53
N ARG A 559 -7.75 39.34 -1.32
CA ARG A 559 -7.65 39.60 -2.77
C ARG A 559 -8.86 39.10 -3.55
N TYR A 560 -9.33 37.90 -3.23
CA TYR A 560 -10.43 37.24 -3.93
C TYR A 560 -11.72 37.25 -3.12
N GLU A 561 -11.61 37.18 -1.79
CA GLU A 561 -12.73 37.19 -0.86
C GLU A 561 -12.30 37.87 0.44
N ALA A 562 -13.20 38.64 1.06
CA ALA A 562 -12.93 39.24 2.35
C ALA A 562 -12.67 38.15 3.42
N GLY A 563 -11.62 38.35 4.20
CA GLY A 563 -11.22 37.46 5.29
C GLY A 563 -10.40 36.26 4.85
N ILE A 564 -10.03 36.16 3.57
CA ILE A 564 -9.25 35.05 3.01
C ILE A 564 -8.12 35.56 2.13
N ASN A 565 -6.92 35.00 2.28
CA ASN A 565 -5.82 35.20 1.34
C ASN A 565 -5.00 33.92 1.19
N ASP A 566 -4.64 33.58 -0.05
CA ASP A 566 -3.71 32.50 -0.38
C ASP A 566 -2.38 32.65 0.39
N TYR A 567 -1.74 31.53 0.74
CA TYR A 567 -0.43 31.54 1.40
C TYR A 567 0.62 32.36 0.63
N LYS A 568 0.64 32.25 -0.71
CA LYS A 568 1.55 33.03 -1.57
C LYS A 568 1.39 34.55 -1.44
N LEU A 569 0.23 35.03 -0.95
CA LEU A 569 -0.04 36.45 -0.68
C LEU A 569 0.23 36.83 0.78
N ILE A 570 0.18 35.86 1.69
CA ILE A 570 0.48 36.06 3.12
C ILE A 570 1.98 36.07 3.38
N LYS A 571 2.74 35.15 2.76
CA LYS A 571 4.19 35.04 2.98
C LYS A 571 4.94 36.37 2.79
N PRO A 572 4.69 37.19 1.75
CA PRO A 572 5.38 38.48 1.58
C PRO A 572 5.04 39.54 2.65
N LEU A 573 4.00 39.33 3.47
CA LEU A 573 3.67 40.23 4.58
C LEU A 573 4.72 40.16 5.70
N LEU A 574 5.46 39.04 5.81
CA LEU A 574 6.63 38.91 6.67
C LEU A 574 7.68 39.94 6.24
N GLY A 575 7.91 40.96 7.07
CA GLY A 575 8.81 42.09 6.75
C GLY A 575 8.11 43.32 6.18
N SER A 576 6.79 43.28 5.99
CA SER A 576 5.95 44.41 5.55
C SER A 576 5.12 44.99 6.71
N GLY A 577 5.72 45.07 7.90
CA GLY A 577 5.07 45.57 9.12
C GLY A 577 4.24 44.53 9.90
N TYR A 578 4.13 43.29 9.40
CA TYR A 578 3.55 42.18 10.14
C TYR A 578 4.61 41.43 10.96
N THR A 579 4.24 41.05 12.17
CA THR A 579 5.01 40.18 13.06
C THR A 579 4.39 38.78 13.09
N LEU A 580 5.24 37.76 12.98
CA LEU A 580 4.84 36.36 13.09
C LEU A 580 4.82 35.93 14.55
N HIS A 581 3.70 35.33 14.94
CA HIS A 581 3.48 34.73 16.25
C HIS A 581 3.06 33.27 16.08
N ARG A 582 3.35 32.44 17.09
CA ARG A 582 3.05 31.00 17.07
C ARG A 582 2.64 30.52 18.45
N ASP A 583 1.68 29.61 18.46
CA ASP A 583 1.44 28.70 19.59
C ASP A 583 1.92 27.31 19.16
N ALA A 584 3.12 26.95 19.60
CA ALA A 584 3.71 25.66 19.26
C ALA A 584 3.03 24.47 19.96
N GLN A 585 2.36 24.71 21.10
CA GLN A 585 1.67 23.67 21.86
C GLN A 585 0.36 23.29 21.16
N SER A 586 -0.39 24.29 20.70
CA SER A 586 -1.63 24.10 19.96
C SER A 586 -1.41 23.87 18.46
N GLY A 587 -0.20 24.15 17.95
CA GLY A 587 0.23 23.84 16.59
C GLY A 587 -0.33 24.79 15.55
N HIS A 588 -0.16 26.09 15.77
CA HIS A 588 -0.61 27.10 14.81
C HIS A 588 0.21 28.39 14.81
N ALA A 589 0.05 29.18 13.74
CA ALA A 589 0.72 30.47 13.54
C ALA A 589 -0.27 31.58 13.13
N TRP A 590 0.13 32.83 13.36
CA TRP A 590 -0.56 34.00 12.83
C TRP A 590 0.37 35.18 12.60
N LEU A 591 -0.01 36.05 11.67
CA LEU A 591 0.58 37.36 11.46
C LEU A 591 -0.28 38.45 12.09
N PHE A 592 0.36 39.45 12.67
CA PHE A 592 -0.31 40.64 13.19
C PHE A 592 0.53 41.90 12.96
N ASN A 593 -0.11 42.99 12.51
CA ASN A 593 0.57 44.29 12.28
C ASN A 593 0.10 45.40 13.23
N GLY A 594 -0.65 45.08 14.28
CA GLY A 594 -1.28 46.06 15.17
C GLY A 594 -2.74 46.35 14.89
N SER A 595 -3.30 45.90 13.75
CA SER A 595 -4.72 46.05 13.41
C SER A 595 -5.31 44.89 12.60
N THR A 596 -4.52 44.28 11.73
CA THR A 596 -4.93 43.17 10.86
C THR A 596 -4.27 41.87 11.31
N PHE A 597 -5.09 40.83 11.46
CA PHE A 597 -4.71 39.50 11.91
C PHE A 597 -4.93 38.49 10.79
N TRP A 598 -3.95 37.60 10.55
CA TRP A 598 -4.06 36.48 9.62
C TRP A 598 -3.58 35.19 10.27
N THR A 599 -4.45 34.19 10.42
CA THR A 599 -4.08 32.82 10.85
C THR A 599 -3.92 31.92 9.62
N TYR A 600 -2.84 31.15 9.59
CA TYR A 600 -2.43 30.39 8.40
C TYR A 600 -1.43 29.29 8.75
N ASP A 601 -1.19 28.42 7.76
CA ASP A 601 -0.15 27.41 7.81
C ASP A 601 1.04 27.83 6.95
N ASP A 602 2.23 27.66 7.51
CA ASP A 602 3.50 27.77 6.79
C ASP A 602 4.30 26.45 6.91
N PRO A 603 5.49 26.32 6.29
CA PRO A 603 6.24 25.07 6.34
C PRO A 603 6.49 24.52 7.75
N VAL A 604 6.59 25.39 8.77
CA VAL A 604 6.80 24.97 10.16
C VAL A 604 5.53 24.35 10.74
N GLU A 605 4.36 24.96 10.53
CA GLU A 605 3.10 24.37 11.00
C GLU A 605 2.73 23.11 10.21
N ILE A 606 3.00 23.07 8.90
CA ILE A 606 2.82 21.86 8.09
C ILE A 606 3.72 20.72 8.60
N ALA A 607 4.99 21.00 8.94
CA ALA A 607 5.86 19.98 9.53
C ALA A 607 5.30 19.43 10.86
N ARG A 608 4.70 20.28 11.71
CA ARG A 608 4.03 19.83 12.94
C ARG A 608 2.79 18.98 12.65
N LYS A 609 1.95 19.40 11.69
CA LYS A 609 0.72 18.69 11.32
C LYS A 609 1.02 17.33 10.70
N THR A 610 2.01 17.26 9.82
CA THR A 610 2.45 16.01 9.20
C THR A 610 3.09 15.05 10.22
N ALA A 611 3.87 15.57 11.17
CA ALA A 611 4.33 14.77 12.31
C ALA A 611 3.15 14.24 13.17
N TRP A 612 2.13 15.07 13.42
CA TRP A 612 0.93 14.66 14.15
C TRP A 612 0.10 13.63 13.38
N ILE A 613 -0.05 13.78 12.06
CA ILE A 613 -0.66 12.79 11.14
C ILE A 613 0.04 11.44 11.28
N ASN A 614 1.38 11.43 11.28
CA ASN A 614 2.16 10.20 11.41
C ASN A 614 2.00 9.58 12.79
N ALA A 615 2.12 10.37 13.86
CA ALA A 615 1.97 9.91 15.24
C ALA A 615 0.58 9.32 15.54
N ASN A 616 -0.45 9.76 14.83
CA ASN A 616 -1.83 9.27 15.00
C ASN A 616 -2.23 8.20 13.99
N GLY A 617 -1.30 7.71 13.16
CA GLY A 617 -1.56 6.65 12.18
C GLY A 617 -2.58 7.05 11.10
N LEU A 618 -2.70 8.34 10.80
CA LEU A 618 -3.65 8.82 9.81
C LEU A 618 -3.20 8.49 8.38
N GLY A 619 -4.17 8.39 7.47
CA GLY A 619 -4.00 7.98 6.08
C GLY A 619 -3.23 8.95 5.18
N GLY A 620 -3.00 10.19 5.63
CA GLY A 620 -2.23 11.18 4.88
C GLY A 620 -2.68 12.62 5.10
N ALA A 621 -2.36 13.48 4.14
CA ALA A 621 -2.75 14.88 4.08
C ALA A 621 -3.56 15.22 2.81
N MET A 622 -4.54 16.09 2.97
CA MET A 622 -5.33 16.71 1.90
C MET A 622 -5.05 18.22 1.91
N ILE A 623 -5.06 18.86 0.76
CA ILE A 623 -4.73 20.27 0.57
C ILE A 623 -5.92 21.00 -0.06
N TRP A 624 -6.37 22.06 0.60
CA TRP A 624 -7.27 23.05 0.01
C TRP A 624 -6.60 24.44 -0.02
N SER A 625 -6.41 25.09 -1.16
CA SER A 625 -6.37 24.53 -2.51
C SER A 625 -5.02 24.79 -3.15
N MET A 626 -4.66 24.00 -4.17
CA MET A 626 -3.31 23.98 -4.73
C MET A 626 -2.86 25.33 -5.30
N ASP A 627 -3.79 26.17 -5.74
CA ASP A 627 -3.52 27.52 -6.22
C ASP A 627 -3.07 28.49 -5.11
N GLY A 628 -3.22 28.12 -3.84
CA GLY A 628 -2.77 28.92 -2.69
C GLY A 628 -1.25 28.91 -2.45
N ASP A 629 -0.55 27.89 -2.97
CA ASP A 629 0.89 27.71 -2.78
C ASP A 629 1.73 28.68 -3.61
N THR A 630 3.02 28.78 -3.29
CA THR A 630 3.99 29.54 -4.07
C THR A 630 4.29 28.86 -5.42
N ALA A 631 4.84 29.62 -6.37
CA ALA A 631 5.17 29.11 -7.70
C ALA A 631 6.18 27.94 -7.71
N ASN A 632 6.94 27.76 -6.63
CA ASN A 632 7.88 26.65 -6.42
C ASN A 632 7.36 25.54 -5.49
N GLY A 633 6.06 25.55 -5.16
CA GLY A 633 5.40 24.50 -4.38
C GLY A 633 5.98 24.36 -2.98
N GLU A 634 6.18 25.47 -2.25
CA GLU A 634 6.83 25.48 -0.95
C GLU A 634 6.05 24.68 0.09
N LEU A 635 4.74 24.93 0.21
CA LEU A 635 3.91 24.20 1.17
C LEU A 635 3.76 22.74 0.77
N MET A 636 3.59 22.44 -0.53
CA MET A 636 3.53 21.06 -1.00
C MET A 636 4.85 20.31 -0.75
N THR A 637 5.98 20.99 -0.82
CA THR A 637 7.29 20.42 -0.44
C THR A 637 7.32 20.07 1.05
N ALA A 638 6.82 20.95 1.92
CA ALA A 638 6.73 20.68 3.34
C ALA A 638 5.80 19.50 3.66
N VAL A 639 4.65 19.40 2.97
CA VAL A 639 3.75 18.24 3.09
C VAL A 639 4.47 16.96 2.68
N HIS A 640 5.14 16.97 1.52
CA HIS A 640 5.84 15.79 1.00
C HIS A 640 6.97 15.31 1.91
N GLN A 641 7.75 16.23 2.48
CA GLN A 641 8.83 15.89 3.41
C GLN A 641 8.30 15.33 4.74
N GLY A 642 7.12 15.77 5.17
CA GLY A 642 6.50 15.32 6.42
C GLY A 642 5.67 14.05 6.29
N ILE A 643 5.13 13.75 5.11
CA ILE A 643 4.27 12.60 4.84
C ILE A 643 5.06 11.55 4.03
N GLY A 644 5.54 10.54 4.76
CA GLY A 644 6.33 9.41 4.26
C GLY A 644 5.74 8.68 3.06
#